data_AF-Q6KZL4-F1
#
_entry.id   AF-Q6KZL4-F1
#
_cell.length_a   1.000
_cell.length_b   1.000
_cell.length_c   1.000
_cell.angle_alpha   90.00
_cell.angle_beta   90.00
_cell.angle_gamma   90.00
#
_symmetry.space_group_name_H-M   'P 1'
#
loop_
_entity.id
_entity.type
_entity.pdbx_description
1 polymer ?
#
loop_
_entity_poly.entity_id
_entity_poly.type
_entity_poly.pdbx_seq_one_letter_code
_entity_poly.pdbx_strand_id
1 'polypeptide(L)'
;MLYILWLFTALMALAMAYAIAYARKASSQLQRFIVYLLLSMMNSMLIGPLFYYMFKISIVRAAEVSAFAMMIEVIPFLGKFLSDVMNERSGSKTFLYIYTGIFVILDEIIMSLDFNLISGLQNSLNLYSVIYSLSSYWFVFPMAFEMFLSAFLLRKDINKFMIIVFSVQAAVMLLMPVIFSGFWVPVSIYLSGAIMTGFFIYMFEHLYRKQSISSSSGRYIIWLLTGYSLMMGSIFLWQYNGSLILISISMIIYMSIYLNGILRYSFNDKKFFWIANRRWSLIYMIMVFVSEFFMGATFDAQYYGATPFISSMNLAAVSGTFYNIMASSLYDFIAFFGITALSTWFLIMMGIEMGSLVVFRLKSAHPENRIRLILMLCAYAIYSVLIPSFIIPNNSKIPFIGWSMGIGSGGPVAPDLIIPIVLTYVISGLLSFFFGSRQMCSVFCTAPVMYQGTFYDSMKKFNRSGKISKSITLSNRSGKLIYRIISLMVYSSIGMAAVISFLDSIHVTSLYIYGTDPEYMLYIFYFGVLWYLVFITMPVLGSYACINTGYCHWGNFNRFISRFGFFRLKVKDPSACLTCKTKDCATACPVGNHEMPGSFIKNGYYKDSRCIGIGDCLEACPNDNIFFYDVRQYLRKKITKNENLDATK
;
A
#
# COMPACT_ATOMS: atom_id res chain seq x y z
N MET A 1 -33.74 -9.95 26.78
CA MET A 1 -33.79 -10.50 25.41
C MET A 1 -32.46 -10.32 24.68
N LEU A 2 -31.93 -9.10 24.55
CA LEU A 2 -30.66 -8.83 23.84
C LEU A 2 -29.45 -9.66 24.34
N TYR A 3 -29.26 -9.78 25.65
CA TYR A 3 -28.18 -10.60 26.23
C TYR A 3 -28.30 -12.10 25.91
N ILE A 4 -29.53 -12.61 25.78
CA ILE A 4 -29.79 -14.01 25.44
C ILE A 4 -29.43 -14.24 23.95
N LEU A 5 -29.76 -13.29 23.07
CA LEU A 5 -29.37 -13.36 21.67
C LEU A 5 -27.85 -13.39 21.51
N TRP A 6 -27.12 -12.53 22.23
CA TRP A 6 -25.65 -12.56 22.23
C TRP A 6 -25.05 -13.89 22.71
N LEU A 7 -25.68 -14.56 23.69
CA LEU A 7 -25.26 -15.90 24.10
C LEU A 7 -25.46 -16.91 22.96
N PHE A 8 -26.61 -16.90 22.30
CA PHE A 8 -26.88 -17.77 21.15
C PHE A 8 -25.91 -17.50 20.00
N THR A 9 -25.67 -16.23 19.69
CA THR A 9 -24.68 -15.80 18.70
C THR A 9 -23.30 -16.39 19.00
N ALA A 10 -22.82 -16.27 20.24
CA ALA A 10 -21.50 -16.76 20.62
C ALA A 10 -21.41 -18.30 20.53
N LEU A 11 -22.47 -19.02 20.91
CA LEU A 11 -22.54 -20.47 20.80
C LEU A 11 -22.58 -20.94 19.34
N MET A 12 -23.34 -20.25 18.49
CA MET A 12 -23.39 -20.53 17.05
C MET A 12 -22.03 -20.29 16.41
N ALA A 13 -21.40 -19.16 16.70
CA ALA A 13 -20.07 -18.85 16.18
C ALA A 13 -19.02 -19.89 16.62
N LEU A 14 -19.12 -20.41 17.85
CA LEU A 14 -18.27 -21.51 18.31
C LEU A 14 -18.55 -22.80 17.52
N ALA A 15 -19.82 -23.13 17.30
CA ALA A 15 -20.23 -24.30 16.53
C ALA A 15 -19.77 -24.22 15.06
N MET A 16 -19.92 -23.07 14.40
CA MET A 16 -19.45 -22.85 13.04
C MET A 16 -17.92 -22.90 12.94
N ALA A 17 -17.20 -22.27 13.88
CA ALA A 17 -15.76 -22.36 13.93
C ALA A 17 -15.27 -23.81 14.08
N TYR A 18 -15.97 -24.62 14.88
CA TYR A 18 -15.70 -26.05 15.01
C TYR A 18 -16.04 -26.80 13.72
N ALA A 19 -17.16 -26.52 13.06
CA ALA A 19 -17.54 -27.12 11.79
C ALA A 19 -16.50 -26.83 10.70
N ILE A 20 -16.01 -25.59 10.58
CA ILE A 20 -14.92 -25.20 9.66
C ILE A 20 -13.65 -25.99 9.96
N ALA A 21 -13.25 -26.05 11.23
CA ALA A 21 -12.05 -26.78 11.64
C ALA A 21 -12.17 -28.29 11.36
N TYR A 22 -13.35 -28.87 11.60
CA TYR A 22 -13.66 -30.27 11.35
C TYR A 22 -13.71 -30.58 9.85
N ALA A 23 -14.29 -29.69 9.05
CA ALA A 23 -14.32 -29.78 7.59
C ALA A 23 -12.90 -29.85 6.98
N ARG A 24 -11.96 -29.06 7.50
CA ARG A 24 -10.56 -29.09 7.06
C ARG A 24 -9.90 -30.44 7.37
N LYS A 25 -10.15 -30.97 8.58
CA LYS A 25 -9.55 -32.22 9.08
C LYS A 25 -10.19 -33.48 8.54
N ALA A 26 -11.41 -33.40 8.03
CA ALA A 26 -12.16 -34.54 7.51
C ALA A 26 -11.34 -35.32 6.46
N SER A 27 -11.00 -36.56 6.79
CA SER A 27 -10.31 -37.50 5.91
C SER A 27 -11.28 -38.58 5.43
N SER A 28 -12.09 -39.14 6.33
CA SER A 28 -13.06 -40.21 6.04
C SER A 28 -14.38 -39.68 5.47
N GLN A 29 -15.10 -40.52 4.73
CA GLN A 29 -16.42 -40.17 4.17
C GLN A 29 -17.44 -39.88 5.27
N LEU A 30 -17.41 -40.65 6.38
CA LEU A 30 -18.28 -40.43 7.53
C LEU A 30 -18.04 -39.06 8.19
N GLN A 31 -16.77 -38.64 8.35
CA GLN A 31 -16.45 -37.33 8.89
C GLN A 31 -17.00 -36.21 8.01
N ARG A 32 -16.91 -36.36 6.68
CA ARG A 32 -17.51 -35.41 5.74
C ARG A 32 -19.02 -35.38 5.92
N PHE A 33 -19.66 -36.54 6.02
CA PHE A 33 -21.11 -36.65 6.25
C PHE A 33 -21.56 -35.87 7.48
N ILE A 34 -20.83 -36.02 8.59
CA ILE A 34 -21.12 -35.30 9.83
C ILE A 34 -21.02 -33.77 9.61
N VAL A 35 -20.01 -33.27 8.89
CA VAL A 35 -19.89 -31.83 8.61
C VAL A 35 -21.12 -31.30 7.86
N TYR A 36 -21.52 -32.00 6.79
CA TYR A 36 -22.67 -31.56 5.98
C TYR A 36 -23.97 -31.58 6.79
N LEU A 37 -24.18 -32.63 7.58
CA LEU A 37 -25.35 -32.75 8.42
C LEU A 37 -25.39 -31.65 9.49
N LEU A 38 -24.26 -31.35 10.14
CA LEU A 38 -24.18 -30.28 11.12
C LEU A 38 -24.51 -28.91 10.51
N LEU A 39 -23.92 -28.58 9.36
CA LEU A 39 -24.17 -27.30 8.69
C LEU A 39 -25.61 -27.16 8.21
N SER A 40 -26.19 -28.21 7.62
CA SER A 40 -27.59 -28.19 7.20
C SER A 40 -28.55 -28.09 8.39
N MET A 41 -28.26 -28.78 9.51
CA MET A 41 -29.06 -28.63 10.72
C MET A 41 -29.02 -27.20 11.26
N MET A 42 -27.84 -26.57 11.30
CA MET A 42 -27.70 -25.19 11.76
C MET A 42 -28.48 -24.22 10.88
N ASN A 43 -28.32 -24.33 9.55
CA ASN A 43 -29.02 -23.49 8.59
C ASN A 43 -30.55 -23.61 8.70
N SER A 44 -31.05 -24.86 8.63
CA SER A 44 -32.48 -25.15 8.65
C SER A 44 -33.17 -24.72 9.96
N MET A 45 -32.46 -24.74 11.08
CA MET A 45 -32.95 -24.23 12.36
C MET A 45 -33.18 -22.72 12.38
N LEU A 46 -32.52 -21.95 11.50
CA LEU A 46 -32.70 -20.49 11.36
C LEU A 46 -33.80 -20.14 10.35
N ILE A 47 -34.02 -21.00 9.34
CA ILE A 47 -35.07 -20.78 8.34
C ILE A 47 -36.48 -20.75 8.98
N GLY A 48 -36.76 -21.57 9.99
CA GLY A 48 -38.05 -21.53 10.69
C GLY A 48 -38.35 -20.20 11.39
N PRO A 49 -37.49 -19.73 12.30
CA PRO A 49 -37.58 -18.41 12.92
C PRO A 49 -37.74 -17.29 11.89
N LEU A 50 -37.00 -17.34 10.78
CA LEU A 50 -37.14 -16.37 9.70
C LEU A 50 -38.59 -16.31 9.20
N PHE A 51 -39.16 -17.45 8.83
CA PHE A 51 -40.55 -17.53 8.37
C PHE A 51 -41.56 -17.16 9.46
N TYR A 52 -41.29 -17.50 10.72
CA TYR A 52 -42.10 -17.10 11.88
C TYR A 52 -42.25 -15.59 11.97
N TYR A 53 -41.14 -14.86 11.97
CA TYR A 53 -41.16 -13.41 12.09
C TYR A 53 -41.62 -12.71 10.80
N MET A 54 -41.31 -13.28 9.63
CA MET A 54 -41.74 -12.74 8.33
C MET A 54 -43.25 -12.81 8.13
N PHE A 55 -43.81 -14.01 8.25
CA PHE A 55 -45.19 -14.30 7.84
C PHE A 55 -46.15 -14.37 9.03
N LYS A 56 -45.65 -14.17 10.25
CA LYS A 56 -46.42 -14.28 11.50
C LYS A 56 -47.14 -15.63 11.60
N ILE A 57 -46.49 -16.70 11.14
CA ILE A 57 -47.02 -18.06 11.24
C ILE A 57 -46.97 -18.56 12.69
N SER A 58 -47.70 -19.63 13.00
CA SER A 58 -47.61 -20.26 14.32
C SER A 58 -46.23 -20.93 14.52
N ILE A 59 -45.81 -21.06 15.78
CA ILE A 59 -44.54 -21.73 16.15
C ILE A 59 -44.48 -23.17 15.58
N VAL A 60 -45.62 -23.87 15.57
CA VAL A 60 -45.72 -25.23 15.00
C VAL A 60 -45.39 -25.23 13.51
N ARG A 61 -45.96 -24.29 12.74
CA ARG A 61 -45.65 -24.17 11.31
C ARG A 61 -44.21 -23.76 11.06
N ALA A 62 -43.61 -22.94 11.92
CA ALA A 62 -42.19 -22.58 11.81
C ALA A 62 -41.27 -23.80 12.05
N ALA A 63 -41.63 -24.68 12.98
CA ALA A 63 -40.94 -25.95 13.20
C ALA A 63 -41.09 -26.90 12.00
N GLU A 64 -42.28 -26.98 11.40
CA GLU A 64 -42.53 -27.75 10.17
C GLU A 64 -41.68 -27.23 9.00
N VAL A 65 -41.60 -25.90 8.82
CA VAL A 65 -40.76 -25.27 7.78
C VAL A 65 -39.28 -25.58 8.01
N SER A 66 -38.80 -25.55 9.26
CA SER A 66 -37.41 -25.91 9.59
C SER A 66 -37.11 -27.37 9.23
N ALA A 67 -38.00 -28.30 9.61
CA ALA A 67 -37.84 -29.72 9.31
C ALA A 67 -37.88 -29.99 7.79
N PHE A 68 -38.74 -29.28 7.06
CA PHE A 68 -38.80 -29.36 5.60
C PHE A 68 -37.54 -28.81 4.93
N ALA A 69 -37.03 -27.66 5.38
CA ALA A 69 -35.78 -27.09 4.89
C ALA A 69 -34.59 -28.05 5.12
N MET A 70 -34.50 -28.65 6.30
CA MET A 70 -33.49 -29.66 6.62
C MET A 70 -33.56 -30.84 5.64
N MET A 71 -34.76 -31.33 5.32
CA MET A 71 -34.94 -32.41 4.36
C MET A 71 -34.39 -32.02 2.97
N ILE A 72 -34.71 -30.82 2.49
CA ILE A 72 -34.26 -30.33 1.17
C ILE A 72 -32.74 -30.19 1.12
N GLU A 73 -32.12 -29.62 2.15
CA GLU A 73 -30.69 -29.35 2.18
C GLU A 73 -29.84 -30.62 2.29
N VAL A 74 -30.36 -31.67 2.93
CA VAL A 74 -29.69 -32.97 3.07
C VAL A 74 -29.69 -33.76 1.76
N ILE A 75 -30.69 -33.61 0.88
CA ILE A 75 -30.81 -34.36 -0.39
C ILE A 75 -29.56 -34.28 -1.29
N PRO A 76 -29.07 -33.08 -1.70
CA PRO A 76 -27.90 -32.99 -2.57
C PRO A 76 -26.66 -33.60 -1.93
N PHE A 77 -26.58 -33.53 -0.61
CA PHE A 77 -25.50 -34.12 0.15
C PHE A 77 -25.59 -35.65 0.20
N LEU A 78 -26.75 -36.21 0.52
CA LEU A 78 -26.96 -37.66 0.55
C LEU A 78 -26.66 -38.27 -0.82
N GLY A 79 -27.09 -37.62 -1.90
CA GLY A 79 -26.76 -38.02 -3.27
C GLY A 79 -25.24 -38.02 -3.51
N LYS A 80 -24.52 -36.99 -3.05
CA LYS A 80 -23.07 -36.93 -3.18
C LYS A 80 -22.34 -37.97 -2.32
N PHE A 81 -22.80 -38.20 -1.09
CA PHE A 81 -22.27 -39.22 -0.21
C PHE A 81 -22.44 -40.62 -0.78
N LEU A 82 -23.65 -40.97 -1.24
CA LEU A 82 -23.93 -42.25 -1.90
C LEU A 82 -23.05 -42.41 -3.15
N SER A 83 -22.91 -41.36 -3.96
CA SER A 83 -22.03 -41.37 -5.14
C SER A 83 -20.56 -41.62 -4.78
N ASP A 84 -20.06 -41.01 -3.72
CA ASP A 84 -18.67 -41.17 -3.27
C ASP A 84 -18.44 -42.56 -2.64
N VAL A 85 -19.43 -43.13 -1.95
CA VAL A 85 -19.39 -44.49 -1.40
C VAL A 85 -19.43 -45.52 -2.54
N MET A 86 -20.37 -45.39 -3.47
CA MET A 86 -20.56 -46.35 -4.57
C MET A 86 -19.40 -46.40 -5.56
N ASN A 87 -18.72 -45.27 -5.79
CA ASN A 87 -17.65 -45.21 -6.78
C ASN A 87 -16.27 -45.55 -6.22
N GLU A 88 -16.14 -45.88 -4.93
CA GLU A 88 -14.86 -46.07 -4.20
C GLU A 88 -13.83 -44.95 -4.40
N ARG A 89 -14.25 -43.81 -4.96
CA ARG A 89 -13.37 -42.68 -5.23
C ARG A 89 -13.21 -41.92 -3.93
N SER A 90 -11.95 -41.59 -3.60
CA SER A 90 -11.72 -40.54 -2.61
C SER A 90 -12.30 -39.24 -3.16
N GLY A 91 -13.54 -38.91 -2.78
CA GLY A 91 -14.25 -37.74 -3.30
C GLY A 91 -13.37 -36.50 -3.15
N SER A 92 -13.41 -35.61 -4.16
CA SER A 92 -12.65 -34.37 -4.11
C SER A 92 -13.09 -33.54 -2.90
N LYS A 93 -12.15 -33.18 -2.01
CA LYS A 93 -12.41 -32.29 -0.86
C LYS A 93 -12.90 -30.90 -1.30
N THR A 94 -12.76 -30.57 -2.58
CA THR A 94 -13.22 -29.30 -3.15
C THR A 94 -14.72 -29.08 -2.96
N PHE A 95 -15.55 -30.13 -3.11
CA PHE A 95 -16.99 -30.00 -2.91
C PHE A 95 -17.32 -29.70 -1.43
N LEU A 96 -16.68 -30.42 -0.49
CA LEU A 96 -16.80 -30.16 0.94
C LEU A 96 -16.45 -28.72 1.29
N TYR A 97 -15.35 -28.20 0.74
CA TYR A 97 -14.89 -26.85 1.03
C TYR A 97 -15.81 -25.77 0.46
N ILE A 98 -16.30 -25.95 -0.77
CA ILE A 98 -17.25 -25.02 -1.39
C ILE A 98 -18.57 -25.01 -0.61
N TYR A 99 -19.10 -26.20 -0.29
CA TYR A 99 -20.33 -26.33 0.47
C TYR A 99 -20.21 -25.71 1.86
N THR A 100 -19.14 -26.04 2.60
CA THR A 100 -18.86 -25.46 3.92
C THR A 100 -18.80 -23.95 3.83
N GLY A 101 -18.11 -23.41 2.82
CA GLY A 101 -18.02 -21.97 2.63
C GLY A 101 -19.38 -21.31 2.39
N ILE A 102 -20.20 -21.88 1.51
CA ILE A 102 -21.53 -21.34 1.18
C ILE A 102 -22.47 -21.40 2.37
N PHE A 103 -22.54 -22.54 3.07
CA PHE A 103 -23.46 -22.72 4.19
C PHE A 103 -23.09 -21.84 5.39
N VAL A 104 -21.79 -21.72 5.72
CA VAL A 104 -21.39 -20.78 6.79
C VAL A 104 -21.76 -19.34 6.44
N ILE A 105 -21.57 -18.90 5.19
CA ILE A 105 -22.02 -17.55 4.77
C ILE A 105 -23.53 -17.43 4.88
N LEU A 106 -24.28 -18.43 4.42
CA LEU A 106 -25.74 -18.41 4.42
C LEU A 106 -26.31 -18.38 5.85
N ASP A 107 -25.76 -19.19 6.75
CA ASP A 107 -26.15 -19.21 8.17
C ASP A 107 -25.96 -17.83 8.80
N GLU A 108 -24.82 -17.17 8.56
CA GLU A 108 -24.57 -15.82 9.07
C GLU A 108 -25.58 -14.79 8.53
N ILE A 109 -25.95 -14.91 7.25
CA ILE A 109 -26.96 -14.04 6.63
C ILE A 109 -28.33 -14.24 7.27
N ILE A 110 -28.76 -15.50 7.43
CA ILE A 110 -30.08 -15.83 7.97
C ILE A 110 -30.14 -15.48 9.46
N MET A 111 -29.11 -15.81 10.25
CA MET A 111 -29.02 -15.44 11.66
C MET A 111 -29.12 -13.92 11.83
N SER A 112 -28.39 -13.16 11.02
CA SER A 112 -28.44 -11.70 11.06
C SER A 112 -29.83 -11.17 10.70
N LEU A 113 -30.52 -11.76 9.74
CA LEU A 113 -31.90 -11.41 9.39
C LEU A 113 -32.86 -11.69 10.55
N ASP A 114 -32.81 -12.89 11.12
CA ASP A 114 -33.63 -13.28 12.26
C ASP A 114 -33.43 -12.32 13.42
N PHE A 115 -32.18 -12.01 13.76
CA PHE A 115 -31.90 -11.22 14.96
C PHE A 115 -32.26 -9.75 14.76
N ASN A 116 -32.17 -9.23 13.54
CA ASN A 116 -32.70 -7.89 13.20
C ASN A 116 -34.23 -7.84 13.26
N LEU A 117 -34.93 -8.89 12.82
CA LEU A 117 -36.39 -8.99 12.95
C LEU A 117 -36.81 -9.11 14.42
N ILE A 118 -36.13 -9.95 15.20
CA ILE A 118 -36.40 -10.17 16.63
C ILE A 118 -36.16 -8.89 17.45
N SER A 119 -35.09 -8.16 17.15
CA SER A 119 -34.75 -6.92 17.85
C SER A 119 -35.64 -5.73 17.45
N GLY A 120 -36.55 -5.91 16.50
CA GLY A 120 -37.45 -4.85 16.02
C GLY A 120 -36.74 -3.77 15.20
N LEU A 121 -35.51 -4.03 14.73
CA LEU A 121 -34.76 -3.13 13.86
C LEU A 121 -35.30 -3.12 12.43
N GLN A 122 -36.10 -4.13 12.05
CA GLN A 122 -36.71 -4.27 10.73
C GLN A 122 -38.15 -4.76 10.83
N ASN A 123 -39.04 -4.18 10.00
CA ASN A 123 -40.48 -4.52 9.98
C ASN A 123 -40.91 -5.29 8.72
N SER A 124 -40.08 -5.35 7.66
CA SER A 124 -40.41 -6.01 6.39
C SER A 124 -39.18 -6.47 5.64
N LEU A 125 -39.29 -7.55 4.87
CA LEU A 125 -38.22 -8.00 3.97
C LEU A 125 -38.30 -7.36 2.60
N ASN A 126 -37.32 -6.52 2.32
CA ASN A 126 -37.02 -5.99 1.00
C ASN A 126 -35.54 -6.22 0.71
N LEU A 127 -35.09 -6.06 -0.54
CA LEU A 127 -33.66 -6.17 -0.86
C LEU A 127 -32.79 -5.27 0.06
N TYR A 128 -33.31 -4.10 0.41
CA TYR A 128 -32.68 -3.17 1.35
C TYR A 128 -32.50 -3.76 2.76
N SER A 129 -33.45 -4.55 3.26
CA SER A 129 -33.37 -5.15 4.60
C SER A 129 -32.30 -6.24 4.65
N VAL A 130 -32.13 -7.03 3.59
CA VAL A 130 -31.02 -8.00 3.47
C VAL A 130 -29.68 -7.28 3.49
N ILE A 131 -29.55 -6.20 2.72
CA ILE A 131 -28.33 -5.40 2.67
C ILE A 131 -28.02 -4.75 4.03
N TYR A 132 -29.04 -4.27 4.72
CA TYR A 132 -28.92 -3.72 6.07
C TYR A 132 -28.47 -4.79 7.07
N SER A 133 -29.02 -6.01 6.99
CA SER A 133 -28.66 -7.12 7.89
C SER A 133 -27.19 -7.52 7.72
N LEU A 134 -26.68 -7.53 6.50
CA LEU A 134 -25.26 -7.76 6.22
C LEU A 134 -24.34 -6.71 6.84
N SER A 135 -24.80 -5.46 6.97
CA SER A 135 -24.03 -4.38 7.63
C SER A 135 -24.35 -4.25 9.12
N SER A 136 -25.16 -5.15 9.66
CA SER A 136 -25.56 -5.13 11.06
C SER A 136 -24.50 -5.76 11.95
N TYR A 137 -24.51 -5.37 13.22
CA TYR A 137 -23.61 -5.92 14.21
C TYR A 137 -23.87 -7.41 14.48
N TRP A 138 -25.08 -7.90 14.21
CA TRP A 138 -25.43 -9.34 14.26
C TRP A 138 -24.77 -10.16 13.16
N PHE A 139 -24.20 -9.53 12.13
CA PHE A 139 -23.43 -10.21 11.09
C PHE A 139 -21.93 -10.05 11.28
N VAL A 140 -21.47 -8.84 11.59
CA VAL A 140 -20.03 -8.52 11.64
C VAL A 140 -19.33 -9.15 12.83
N PHE A 141 -19.90 -9.01 14.04
CA PHE A 141 -19.26 -9.55 15.25
C PHE A 141 -19.17 -11.08 15.27
N PRO A 142 -20.24 -11.82 14.92
CA PRO A 142 -20.22 -13.28 15.02
C PRO A 142 -19.27 -13.85 13.99
N MET A 143 -19.36 -13.40 12.74
CA MET A 143 -18.39 -13.73 11.71
C MET A 143 -16.95 -13.44 12.12
N ALA A 144 -16.64 -12.25 12.65
CA ALA A 144 -15.28 -11.93 13.08
C ALA A 144 -14.80 -12.88 14.19
N PHE A 145 -15.70 -13.26 15.10
CA PHE A 145 -15.43 -14.23 16.16
C PHE A 145 -15.22 -15.65 15.61
N GLU A 146 -16.02 -16.08 14.64
CA GLU A 146 -15.85 -17.35 13.92
C GLU A 146 -14.51 -17.44 13.20
N MET A 147 -14.14 -16.37 12.50
CA MET A 147 -12.84 -16.26 11.83
C MET A 147 -11.73 -16.37 12.88
N PHE A 148 -11.82 -15.64 13.99
CA PHE A 148 -10.81 -15.71 15.03
C PHE A 148 -10.69 -17.11 15.66
N LEU A 149 -11.82 -17.72 16.03
CA LEU A 149 -11.86 -19.06 16.62
C LEU A 149 -11.40 -20.14 15.66
N SER A 150 -11.83 -20.11 14.41
CA SER A 150 -11.41 -21.11 13.41
C SER A 150 -9.91 -21.04 13.13
N ALA A 151 -9.33 -19.83 13.05
CA ALA A 151 -7.88 -19.64 12.97
C ALA A 151 -7.16 -20.20 14.21
N PHE A 152 -7.72 -19.98 15.40
CA PHE A 152 -7.18 -20.49 16.66
C PHE A 152 -7.24 -22.02 16.76
N LEU A 153 -8.36 -22.65 16.40
CA LEU A 153 -8.56 -24.10 16.42
C LEU A 153 -7.62 -24.83 15.44
N LEU A 154 -7.31 -24.18 14.32
CA LEU A 154 -6.42 -24.71 13.28
C LEU A 154 -4.95 -24.29 13.45
N ARG A 155 -4.57 -23.68 14.59
CA ARG A 155 -3.20 -23.18 14.84
C ARG A 155 -2.10 -24.24 14.74
N LYS A 156 -2.45 -25.52 14.91
CA LYS A 156 -1.49 -26.64 14.78
C LYS A 156 -1.33 -27.11 13.33
N ASP A 157 -2.33 -26.88 12.50
CA ASP A 157 -2.40 -27.36 11.11
C ASP A 157 -1.91 -26.31 10.10
N ILE A 158 -1.82 -25.05 10.54
CA ILE A 158 -1.46 -23.89 9.72
C ILE A 158 -0.10 -23.34 10.18
N ASN A 159 0.71 -22.87 9.23
CA ASN A 159 1.98 -22.21 9.54
C ASN A 159 1.75 -20.94 10.40
N LYS A 160 2.62 -20.71 11.39
CA LYS A 160 2.60 -19.53 12.29
C LYS A 160 2.40 -18.20 11.56
N PHE A 161 3.06 -18.02 10.42
CA PHE A 161 2.90 -16.82 9.59
C PHE A 161 1.45 -16.62 9.13
N MET A 162 0.81 -17.68 8.65
CA MET A 162 -0.57 -17.61 8.16
C MET A 162 -1.58 -17.44 9.29
N ILE A 163 -1.30 -17.95 10.49
CA ILE A 163 -2.15 -17.68 11.67
C ILE A 163 -2.22 -16.17 11.92
N ILE A 164 -1.08 -15.47 11.89
CA ILE A 164 -1.05 -14.00 12.03
C ILE A 164 -1.88 -13.35 10.94
N VAL A 165 -1.74 -13.78 9.68
CA VAL A 165 -2.52 -13.24 8.56
C VAL A 165 -4.03 -13.42 8.80
N PHE A 166 -4.47 -14.62 9.19
CA PHE A 166 -5.88 -14.90 9.48
C PHE A 166 -6.41 -14.14 10.71
N SER A 167 -5.61 -14.01 11.77
CA SER A 167 -5.99 -13.25 12.97
C SER A 167 -6.12 -11.77 12.68
N VAL A 168 -5.22 -11.18 11.87
CA VAL A 168 -5.35 -9.81 11.38
C VAL A 168 -6.61 -9.67 10.53
N GLN A 169 -6.86 -10.63 9.63
CA GLN A 169 -8.08 -10.62 8.80
C GLN A 169 -9.34 -10.58 9.66
N ALA A 170 -9.42 -11.43 10.69
CA ALA A 170 -10.53 -11.45 11.65
C ALA A 170 -10.64 -10.14 12.44
N ALA A 171 -9.52 -9.57 12.88
CA ALA A 171 -9.50 -8.30 13.61
C ALA A 171 -9.96 -7.12 12.74
N VAL A 172 -9.61 -7.11 11.44
CA VAL A 172 -10.09 -6.09 10.51
C VAL A 172 -11.59 -6.26 10.24
N MET A 173 -12.08 -7.50 10.09
CA MET A 173 -13.52 -7.76 9.98
C MET A 173 -14.28 -7.24 11.21
N LEU A 174 -13.76 -7.48 12.42
CA LEU A 174 -14.35 -7.01 13.68
C LEU A 174 -14.52 -5.49 13.71
N LEU A 175 -13.62 -4.77 13.04
CA LEU A 175 -13.55 -3.31 12.98
C LEU A 175 -14.22 -2.74 11.73
N MET A 176 -15.07 -3.52 11.06
CA MET A 176 -15.93 -2.95 10.03
C MET A 176 -16.89 -1.92 10.67
N PRO A 177 -17.11 -0.75 10.05
CA PRO A 177 -18.10 0.20 10.53
C PRO A 177 -19.50 -0.41 10.44
N VAL A 178 -20.01 -0.88 11.58
CA VAL A 178 -21.41 -1.30 11.75
C VAL A 178 -22.29 -0.11 12.09
N ILE A 179 -23.60 -0.27 11.90
CA ILE A 179 -24.65 0.74 12.12
C ILE A 179 -24.88 1.04 13.63
N PHE A 180 -23.87 0.84 14.49
CA PHE A 180 -24.08 0.70 15.94
C PHE A 180 -23.86 1.97 16.77
N SER A 181 -23.29 3.05 16.24
CA SER A 181 -23.26 4.38 16.88
C SER A 181 -22.36 5.32 16.10
N GLY A 182 -22.60 6.64 16.22
CA GLY A 182 -21.74 7.66 15.64
C GLY A 182 -20.28 7.61 16.15
N PHE A 183 -20.01 7.03 17.33
CA PHE A 183 -18.65 6.89 17.85
C PHE A 183 -17.92 5.65 17.31
N TRP A 184 -18.63 4.54 17.08
CA TRP A 184 -17.99 3.31 16.57
C TRP A 184 -17.43 3.50 15.17
N VAL A 185 -18.16 4.19 14.28
CA VAL A 185 -17.77 4.38 12.88
C VAL A 185 -16.37 5.03 12.74
N PRO A 186 -16.07 6.20 13.34
CA PRO A 186 -14.72 6.76 13.29
C PRO A 186 -13.66 5.84 13.89
N VAL A 187 -13.96 5.22 15.05
CA VAL A 187 -13.00 4.34 15.74
C VAL A 187 -12.67 3.12 14.88
N SER A 188 -13.68 2.50 14.30
CA SER A 188 -13.54 1.28 13.51
C SER A 188 -12.77 1.58 12.21
N ILE A 189 -13.04 2.73 11.56
CA ILE A 189 -12.29 3.18 10.38
C ILE A 189 -10.81 3.40 10.71
N TYR A 190 -10.49 4.25 11.69
CA TYR A 190 -9.10 4.56 12.00
C TYR A 190 -8.35 3.34 12.56
N LEU A 191 -8.97 2.56 13.43
CA LEU A 191 -8.34 1.39 14.02
C LEU A 191 -8.16 0.26 13.01
N SER A 192 -9.12 0.01 12.12
CA SER A 192 -8.97 -0.99 11.05
C SER A 192 -7.82 -0.61 10.11
N GLY A 193 -7.74 0.64 9.69
CA GLY A 193 -6.63 1.11 8.85
C GLY A 193 -5.28 1.10 9.58
N ALA A 194 -5.24 1.38 10.89
CA ALA A 194 -4.02 1.21 11.68
C ALA A 194 -3.55 -0.25 11.76
N ILE A 195 -4.48 -1.20 11.96
CA ILE A 195 -4.17 -2.64 11.96
C ILE A 195 -3.70 -3.09 10.57
N MET A 196 -4.35 -2.63 9.50
CA MET A 196 -3.94 -2.91 8.11
C MET A 196 -2.55 -2.36 7.80
N THR A 197 -2.26 -1.11 8.21
CA THR A 197 -0.92 -0.51 8.08
C THR A 197 0.13 -1.32 8.84
N GLY A 198 -0.17 -1.69 10.09
CA GLY A 198 0.70 -2.56 10.89
C GLY A 198 0.93 -3.93 10.23
N PHE A 199 -0.10 -4.47 9.57
CA PHE A 199 0.02 -5.69 8.78
C PHE A 199 0.89 -5.52 7.55
N PHE A 200 0.80 -4.40 6.82
CA PHE A 200 1.69 -4.11 5.69
C PHE A 200 3.15 -4.03 6.15
N ILE A 201 3.44 -3.31 7.23
CA ILE A 201 4.77 -3.25 7.85
C ILE A 201 5.27 -4.67 8.18
N TYR A 202 4.44 -5.48 8.83
CA TYR A 202 4.77 -6.87 9.17
C TYR A 202 5.07 -7.70 7.91
N MET A 203 4.24 -7.55 6.87
CA MET A 203 4.38 -8.27 5.61
C MET A 203 5.65 -7.90 4.86
N PHE A 204 5.95 -6.61 4.76
CA PHE A 204 7.17 -6.12 4.12
C PHE A 204 8.42 -6.64 4.83
N GLU A 205 8.46 -6.56 6.16
CA GLU A 205 9.58 -7.08 6.94
C GLU A 205 9.68 -8.61 6.86
N HIS A 206 8.55 -9.32 6.84
CA HIS A 206 8.52 -10.78 6.66
C HIS A 206 9.10 -11.19 5.30
N LEU A 207 8.66 -10.53 4.22
CA LEU A 207 9.15 -10.78 2.86
C LEU A 207 10.63 -10.44 2.72
N TYR A 208 11.08 -9.35 3.35
CA TYR A 208 12.49 -8.96 3.40
C TYR A 208 13.36 -10.06 4.06
N ARG A 209 12.96 -10.55 5.24
CA ARG A 209 13.73 -11.55 6.01
C ARG A 209 13.72 -12.94 5.38
N LYS A 210 12.58 -13.41 4.90
CA LYS A 210 12.45 -14.80 4.40
C LYS A 210 12.79 -14.95 2.93
N GLN A 211 12.69 -13.88 2.13
CA GLN A 211 12.92 -13.80 0.67
C GLN A 211 12.15 -14.81 -0.21
N SER A 212 11.52 -15.81 0.39
CA SER A 212 10.78 -16.88 -0.25
C SER A 212 9.44 -17.07 0.45
N ILE A 213 8.42 -17.39 -0.34
CA ILE A 213 7.06 -17.61 0.14
C ILE A 213 6.47 -18.84 -0.56
N SER A 214 5.59 -19.58 0.13
CA SER A 214 4.87 -20.68 -0.52
C SER A 214 3.91 -20.11 -1.58
N SER A 215 3.72 -20.84 -2.68
CA SER A 215 2.84 -20.41 -3.79
C SER A 215 1.41 -20.12 -3.31
N SER A 216 0.90 -20.92 -2.39
CA SER A 216 -0.45 -20.76 -1.84
C SER A 216 -0.56 -19.58 -0.87
N SER A 217 0.43 -19.35 0.00
CA SER A 217 0.46 -18.13 0.83
C SER A 217 0.56 -16.87 -0.04
N GLY A 218 1.42 -16.87 -1.06
CA GLY A 218 1.58 -15.72 -1.97
C GLY A 218 0.32 -15.38 -2.75
N ARG A 219 -0.45 -16.38 -3.20
CA ARG A 219 -1.75 -16.16 -3.86
C ARG A 219 -2.80 -15.66 -2.90
N TYR A 220 -2.87 -16.24 -1.71
CA TYR A 220 -3.84 -15.83 -0.69
C TYR A 220 -3.60 -14.38 -0.21
N ILE A 221 -2.35 -13.96 -0.04
CA ILE A 221 -2.02 -12.57 0.30
C ILE A 221 -2.54 -11.61 -0.78
N ILE A 222 -2.40 -11.93 -2.06
CA ILE A 222 -2.94 -11.08 -3.14
C ILE A 222 -4.46 -10.96 -3.01
N TRP A 223 -5.16 -12.08 -2.79
CA TRP A 223 -6.61 -12.07 -2.58
C TRP A 223 -7.01 -11.26 -1.35
N LEU A 224 -6.27 -11.40 -0.24
CA LEU A 224 -6.51 -10.63 0.97
C LEU A 224 -6.35 -9.12 0.73
N LEU A 225 -5.30 -8.71 0.01
CA LEU A 225 -5.11 -7.30 -0.36
C LEU A 225 -6.23 -6.78 -1.29
N THR A 226 -6.71 -7.61 -2.22
CA THR A 226 -7.91 -7.27 -3.00
C THR A 226 -9.13 -7.09 -2.10
N GLY A 227 -9.30 -7.95 -1.09
CA GLY A 227 -10.34 -7.81 -0.08
C GLY A 227 -10.22 -6.48 0.70
N TYR A 228 -9.02 -6.11 1.12
CA TYR A 228 -8.76 -4.83 1.79
C TYR A 228 -9.04 -3.61 0.89
N SER A 229 -8.65 -3.67 -0.39
CA SER A 229 -8.94 -2.63 -1.36
C SER A 229 -10.45 -2.44 -1.56
N LEU A 230 -11.19 -3.54 -1.73
CA LEU A 230 -12.65 -3.51 -1.88
C LEU A 230 -13.32 -3.00 -0.61
N MET A 231 -12.86 -3.44 0.55
CA MET A 231 -13.42 -3.02 1.84
C MET A 231 -13.26 -1.51 2.07
N MET A 232 -12.03 -0.98 1.97
CA MET A 232 -11.78 0.45 2.16
C MET A 232 -12.43 1.29 1.05
N GLY A 233 -12.39 0.83 -0.21
CA GLY A 233 -13.08 1.50 -1.30
C GLY A 233 -14.60 1.56 -1.10
N SER A 234 -15.20 0.48 -0.59
CA SER A 234 -16.63 0.44 -0.24
C SER A 234 -16.97 1.35 0.93
N ILE A 235 -16.13 1.44 1.96
CA ILE A 235 -16.33 2.37 3.08
C ILE A 235 -16.28 3.82 2.59
N PHE A 236 -15.30 4.17 1.77
CA PHE A 236 -15.22 5.49 1.16
C PHE A 236 -16.48 5.84 0.36
N LEU A 237 -16.93 4.94 -0.52
CA LEU A 237 -18.14 5.15 -1.32
C LEU A 237 -19.41 5.22 -0.47
N TRP A 238 -19.45 4.50 0.65
CA TRP A 238 -20.54 4.60 1.62
C TRP A 238 -20.54 5.94 2.34
N GLN A 239 -19.39 6.46 2.77
CA GLN A 239 -19.31 7.79 3.39
C GLN A 239 -19.81 8.89 2.44
N TYR A 240 -19.60 8.73 1.14
CA TYR A 240 -20.05 9.68 0.11
C TYR A 240 -21.52 9.53 -0.27
N ASN A 241 -21.98 8.31 -0.61
CA ASN A 241 -23.32 8.07 -1.15
C ASN A 241 -24.36 7.63 -0.10
N GLY A 242 -23.93 7.29 1.12
CA GLY A 242 -24.77 6.67 2.16
C GLY A 242 -25.20 5.23 1.88
N SER A 243 -24.82 4.66 0.73
CA SER A 243 -25.26 3.34 0.28
C SER A 243 -24.47 2.20 0.92
N LEU A 244 -25.16 1.30 1.62
CA LEU A 244 -24.57 0.12 2.28
C LEU A 244 -24.29 -1.05 1.34
N ILE A 245 -24.76 -0.99 0.08
CA ILE A 245 -24.72 -2.12 -0.85
C ILE A 245 -23.29 -2.61 -1.08
N LEU A 246 -22.37 -1.68 -1.34
CA LEU A 246 -20.97 -2.00 -1.64
C LEU A 246 -20.23 -2.52 -0.41
N ILE A 247 -20.53 -1.99 0.78
CA ILE A 247 -19.99 -2.50 2.05
C ILE A 247 -20.41 -3.96 2.23
N SER A 248 -21.72 -4.25 2.12
CA SER A 248 -22.26 -5.61 2.27
C SER A 248 -21.65 -6.61 1.28
N ILE A 249 -21.50 -6.23 0.00
CA ILE A 249 -20.83 -7.07 -1.00
C ILE A 249 -19.36 -7.30 -0.64
N SER A 250 -18.63 -6.25 -0.24
CA SER A 250 -17.22 -6.36 0.12
C SER A 250 -16.99 -7.28 1.32
N MET A 251 -17.89 -7.27 2.31
CA MET A 251 -17.85 -8.17 3.46
C MET A 251 -18.02 -9.64 3.06
N ILE A 252 -19.00 -9.95 2.19
CA ILE A 252 -19.19 -11.32 1.70
C ILE A 252 -17.97 -11.79 0.92
N ILE A 253 -17.40 -10.94 0.06
CA ILE A 253 -16.17 -11.27 -0.68
C ILE A 253 -15.01 -11.50 0.30
N TYR A 254 -14.86 -10.66 1.31
CA TYR A 254 -13.81 -10.75 2.31
C TYR A 254 -13.89 -12.06 3.12
N MET A 255 -15.09 -12.43 3.55
CA MET A 255 -15.36 -13.72 4.20
C MET A 255 -15.10 -14.91 3.27
N SER A 256 -15.54 -14.80 2.02
CA SER A 256 -15.30 -15.84 1.01
C SER A 256 -13.80 -16.08 0.79
N ILE A 257 -13.00 -15.01 0.79
CA ILE A 257 -11.53 -15.10 0.72
C ILE A 257 -10.98 -15.83 1.95
N TYR A 258 -11.45 -15.48 3.15
CA TYR A 258 -11.05 -16.14 4.40
C TYR A 258 -11.34 -17.64 4.37
N LEU A 259 -12.59 -18.02 4.08
CA LEU A 259 -13.06 -19.41 4.07
C LEU A 259 -12.34 -20.24 3.02
N ASN A 260 -12.19 -19.70 1.81
CA ASN A 260 -11.39 -20.36 0.77
C ASN A 260 -9.93 -20.53 1.21
N GLY A 261 -9.37 -19.52 1.89
CA GLY A 261 -8.02 -19.56 2.44
C GLY A 261 -7.81 -20.65 3.49
N ILE A 262 -8.72 -20.73 4.47
CA ILE A 262 -8.62 -21.65 5.59
C ILE A 262 -9.04 -23.08 5.24
N LEU A 263 -9.92 -23.29 4.26
CA LEU A 263 -10.36 -24.63 3.88
C LEU A 263 -9.47 -25.24 2.79
N ARG A 264 -9.15 -24.48 1.73
CA ARG A 264 -8.57 -25.03 0.49
C ARG A 264 -7.05 -25.01 0.43
N TYR A 265 -6.39 -23.99 1.00
CA TYR A 265 -4.94 -23.84 0.81
C TYR A 265 -4.12 -24.70 1.77
N SER A 266 -3.25 -25.51 1.18
CA SER A 266 -2.08 -26.08 1.85
C SER A 266 -0.98 -25.02 1.89
N PHE A 267 -0.55 -24.62 3.08
CA PHE A 267 0.49 -23.59 3.23
C PHE A 267 1.91 -24.16 3.26
N ASN A 268 2.06 -25.47 3.00
CA ASN A 268 3.33 -26.21 2.96
C ASN A 268 3.80 -26.52 1.52
N ASP A 269 3.25 -25.82 0.53
CA ASP A 269 3.54 -26.05 -0.89
C ASP A 269 4.92 -25.52 -1.32
N LYS A 270 5.27 -25.75 -2.60
CA LYS A 270 6.50 -25.26 -3.23
C LYS A 270 6.70 -23.76 -2.97
N LYS A 271 7.90 -23.42 -2.50
CA LYS A 271 8.32 -22.03 -2.25
C LYS A 271 8.89 -21.41 -3.52
N PHE A 272 8.64 -20.12 -3.71
CA PHE A 272 9.27 -19.32 -4.76
C PHE A 272 9.90 -18.07 -4.14
N PHE A 273 10.97 -17.57 -4.76
CA PHE A 273 11.58 -16.30 -4.37
C PHE A 273 10.79 -15.15 -4.97
N TRP A 274 10.24 -14.28 -4.14
CA TRP A 274 9.36 -13.20 -4.61
C TRP A 274 10.10 -12.21 -5.51
N ILE A 275 11.36 -11.89 -5.16
CA ILE A 275 12.23 -10.99 -5.96
C ILE A 275 12.50 -11.57 -7.36
N ALA A 276 12.54 -12.90 -7.51
CA ALA A 276 12.69 -13.53 -8.82
C ALA A 276 11.40 -13.47 -9.64
N ASN A 277 10.24 -13.49 -8.98
CA ASN A 277 8.93 -13.44 -9.62
C ASN A 277 8.42 -11.99 -9.73
N ARG A 278 8.83 -11.32 -10.82
CA ARG A 278 8.44 -9.94 -11.14
C ARG A 278 6.92 -9.73 -11.21
N ARG A 279 6.17 -10.68 -11.77
CA ARG A 279 4.71 -10.56 -11.92
C ARG A 279 4.03 -10.53 -10.55
N TRP A 280 4.41 -11.46 -9.67
CA TRP A 280 3.88 -11.49 -8.31
C TRP A 280 4.24 -10.21 -7.54
N SER A 281 5.50 -9.76 -7.62
CA SER A 281 5.94 -8.52 -6.95
C SER A 281 5.20 -7.29 -7.45
N LEU A 282 4.93 -7.19 -8.75
CA LEU A 282 4.16 -6.08 -9.34
C LEU A 282 2.71 -6.10 -8.86
N ILE A 283 2.04 -7.25 -8.91
CA ILE A 283 0.65 -7.38 -8.44
C ILE A 283 0.57 -7.08 -6.94
N TYR A 284 1.52 -7.59 -6.15
CA TYR A 284 1.59 -7.30 -4.72
C TYR A 284 1.72 -5.79 -4.45
N MET A 285 2.65 -5.12 -5.14
CA MET A 285 2.83 -3.66 -5.03
C MET A 285 1.59 -2.86 -5.45
N ILE A 286 0.92 -3.26 -6.55
CA ILE A 286 -0.33 -2.62 -6.99
C ILE A 286 -1.40 -2.78 -5.92
N MET A 287 -1.59 -3.99 -5.40
CA MET A 287 -2.67 -4.27 -4.45
C MET A 287 -2.44 -3.61 -3.09
N VAL A 288 -1.19 -3.52 -2.61
CA VAL A 288 -0.87 -2.74 -1.41
C VAL A 288 -1.19 -1.27 -1.64
N PHE A 289 -0.68 -0.69 -2.73
CA PHE A 289 -0.93 0.72 -3.04
C PHE A 289 -2.42 1.04 -3.18
N VAL A 290 -3.20 0.22 -3.89
CA VAL A 290 -4.65 0.44 -4.05
C VAL A 290 -5.36 0.36 -2.69
N SER A 291 -4.94 -0.56 -1.81
CA SER A 291 -5.49 -0.66 -0.46
C SER A 291 -5.19 0.59 0.37
N GLU A 292 -3.95 1.08 0.34
CA GLU A 292 -3.52 2.29 1.04
C GLU A 292 -4.15 3.55 0.48
N PHE A 293 -4.33 3.61 -0.84
CA PHE A 293 -4.96 4.72 -1.53
C PHE A 293 -6.41 4.91 -1.05
N PHE A 294 -7.20 3.84 -1.06
CA PHE A 294 -8.57 3.90 -0.55
C PHE A 294 -8.64 4.09 0.96
N MET A 295 -7.70 3.54 1.72
CA MET A 295 -7.59 3.82 3.15
C MET A 295 -7.33 5.31 3.42
N GLY A 296 -6.49 5.96 2.61
CA GLY A 296 -6.19 7.39 2.71
C GLY A 296 -7.42 8.23 2.39
N ALA A 297 -8.07 7.93 1.27
CA ALA A 297 -9.33 8.56 0.88
C ALA A 297 -10.41 8.43 1.96
N THR A 298 -10.51 7.25 2.60
CA THR A 298 -11.47 6.98 3.68
C THR A 298 -11.17 7.80 4.92
N PHE A 299 -9.89 7.98 5.26
CA PHE A 299 -9.46 8.76 6.42
C PHE A 299 -9.68 10.26 6.21
N ASP A 300 -9.37 10.78 5.02
CA ASP A 300 -9.67 12.17 4.67
C ASP A 300 -11.18 12.43 4.62
N ALA A 301 -11.95 11.53 4.02
CA ALA A 301 -13.41 11.61 4.01
C ALA A 301 -14.01 11.55 5.42
N GLN A 302 -13.43 10.74 6.31
CA GLN A 302 -13.87 10.68 7.71
C GLN A 302 -13.52 11.96 8.49
N TYR A 303 -12.35 12.56 8.21
CA TYR A 303 -11.84 13.70 8.94
C TYR A 303 -12.46 15.04 8.48
N TYR A 304 -12.46 15.28 7.16
CA TYR A 304 -12.98 16.52 6.57
C TYR A 304 -14.48 16.44 6.23
N GLY A 305 -15.06 15.24 6.24
CA GLY A 305 -16.36 14.95 5.67
C GLY A 305 -16.26 14.59 4.19
N ALA A 306 -16.99 13.56 3.75
CA ALA A 306 -16.89 13.04 2.39
C ALA A 306 -17.28 14.06 1.31
N THR A 307 -18.38 14.80 1.50
CA THR A 307 -18.83 15.81 0.54
C THR A 307 -17.86 17.00 0.48
N PRO A 308 -17.43 17.62 1.60
CA PRO A 308 -16.39 18.64 1.58
C PRO A 308 -15.10 18.16 0.90
N PHE A 309 -14.65 16.95 1.20
CA PHE A 309 -13.44 16.37 0.62
C PHE A 309 -13.52 16.17 -0.90
N ILE A 310 -14.63 15.63 -1.42
CA ILE A 310 -14.80 15.52 -2.88
C ILE A 310 -14.96 16.90 -3.53
N SER A 311 -15.68 17.81 -2.88
CA SER A 311 -15.88 19.17 -3.42
C SER A 311 -14.60 19.99 -3.50
N SER A 312 -13.63 19.75 -2.60
CA SER A 312 -12.35 20.46 -2.61
C SER A 312 -11.44 20.04 -3.77
N MET A 313 -11.75 18.93 -4.46
CA MET A 313 -10.99 18.45 -5.60
C MET A 313 -11.30 19.17 -6.91
N ASN A 314 -12.31 20.05 -6.95
CA ASN A 314 -12.75 20.77 -8.15
C ASN A 314 -12.92 19.84 -9.37
N LEU A 315 -13.63 18.72 -9.18
CA LEU A 315 -13.92 17.76 -10.25
C LEU A 315 -14.81 18.41 -11.32
N ALA A 316 -14.52 18.11 -12.58
CA ALA A 316 -15.24 18.62 -13.73
C ALA A 316 -16.59 17.88 -13.89
N ALA A 317 -17.62 18.60 -14.32
CA ALA A 317 -18.90 17.98 -14.63
C ALA A 317 -18.77 17.07 -15.87
N VAL A 318 -18.98 15.77 -15.70
CA VAL A 318 -18.96 14.80 -16.80
C VAL A 318 -20.24 14.92 -17.62
N SER A 319 -20.22 15.79 -18.65
CA SER A 319 -21.36 16.03 -19.52
C SER A 319 -20.94 16.53 -20.92
N GLY A 320 -21.84 16.44 -21.90
CA GLY A 320 -21.62 16.96 -23.26
C GLY A 320 -21.18 15.92 -24.28
N THR A 321 -20.32 16.32 -25.22
CA THR A 321 -19.82 15.45 -26.30
C THR A 321 -18.92 14.34 -25.76
N PHE A 322 -18.76 13.25 -26.51
CA PHE A 322 -17.86 12.15 -26.14
C PHE A 322 -16.43 12.61 -25.83
N TYR A 323 -15.90 13.58 -26.59
CA TYR A 323 -14.58 14.17 -26.33
C TYR A 323 -14.52 14.89 -24.98
N ASN A 324 -15.55 15.68 -24.63
CA ASN A 324 -15.61 16.36 -23.34
C ASN A 324 -15.74 15.37 -22.19
N ILE A 325 -16.58 14.32 -22.34
CA ILE A 325 -16.73 13.26 -21.35
C ILE A 325 -15.39 12.54 -21.10
N MET A 326 -14.65 12.19 -22.16
CA MET A 326 -13.34 11.56 -22.02
C MET A 326 -12.31 12.50 -21.37
N ALA A 327 -12.28 13.76 -21.79
CA ALA A 327 -11.33 14.74 -21.27
C ALA A 327 -11.62 15.08 -19.80
N SER A 328 -12.88 15.28 -19.44
CA SER A 328 -13.31 15.54 -18.05
C SER A 328 -13.04 14.32 -17.17
N SER A 329 -13.37 13.11 -17.65
CA SER A 329 -13.10 11.87 -16.89
C SER A 329 -11.61 11.62 -16.67
N LEU A 330 -10.75 11.96 -17.65
CA LEU A 330 -9.29 11.85 -17.50
C LEU A 330 -8.75 12.91 -16.53
N TYR A 331 -9.26 14.14 -16.60
CA TYR A 331 -8.95 15.20 -15.64
C TYR A 331 -9.36 14.77 -14.23
N ASP A 332 -10.59 14.32 -14.04
CA ASP A 332 -11.14 13.89 -12.74
C ASP A 332 -10.36 12.72 -12.17
N PHE A 333 -9.94 11.76 -13.01
CA PHE A 333 -9.07 10.68 -12.57
C PHE A 333 -7.73 11.20 -12.06
N ILE A 334 -7.08 12.12 -12.78
CA ILE A 334 -5.79 12.70 -12.37
C ILE A 334 -5.96 13.52 -11.10
N ALA A 335 -6.99 14.35 -11.01
CA ALA A 335 -7.29 15.18 -9.84
C ALA A 335 -7.60 14.31 -8.62
N PHE A 336 -8.54 13.37 -8.72
CA PHE A 336 -8.90 12.46 -7.64
C PHE A 336 -7.71 11.63 -7.18
N PHE A 337 -6.98 11.00 -8.11
CA PHE A 337 -5.81 10.19 -7.78
C PHE A 337 -4.72 11.04 -7.15
N GLY A 338 -4.35 12.16 -7.77
CA GLY A 338 -3.22 12.96 -7.33
C GLY A 338 -3.49 13.69 -6.02
N ILE A 339 -4.69 14.25 -5.82
CA ILE A 339 -5.07 14.93 -4.57
C ILE A 339 -5.17 13.93 -3.43
N THR A 340 -5.75 12.75 -3.65
CA THR A 340 -5.80 11.69 -2.62
C THR A 340 -4.40 11.17 -2.28
N ALA A 341 -3.54 10.95 -3.27
CA ALA A 341 -2.19 10.46 -3.01
C ALA A 341 -1.29 11.52 -2.35
N LEU A 342 -1.60 12.80 -2.51
CA LEU A 342 -0.92 13.91 -1.83
C LEU A 342 -1.63 14.37 -0.55
N SER A 343 -2.67 13.65 -0.12
CA SER A 343 -3.44 14.03 1.05
C SER A 343 -2.68 13.79 2.35
N THR A 344 -3.06 14.53 3.39
CA THR A 344 -2.46 14.43 4.72
C THR A 344 -2.49 13.01 5.26
N TRP A 345 -3.67 12.37 5.27
CA TRP A 345 -3.81 11.04 5.89
C TRP A 345 -3.12 9.96 5.09
N PHE A 346 -3.12 10.05 3.75
CA PHE A 346 -2.36 9.15 2.91
C PHE A 346 -0.85 9.26 3.19
N LEU A 347 -0.31 10.49 3.25
CA LEU A 347 1.11 10.73 3.55
C LEU A 347 1.49 10.31 4.99
N ILE A 348 0.61 10.50 5.97
CA ILE A 348 0.85 10.02 7.34
C ILE A 348 1.01 8.49 7.37
N MET A 349 0.08 7.76 6.76
CA MET A 349 0.11 6.30 6.76
C MET A 349 1.31 5.76 6.03
N MET A 350 1.55 6.27 4.82
CA MET A 350 2.72 5.93 4.02
C MET A 350 4.02 6.27 4.76
N GLY A 351 4.07 7.41 5.47
CA GLY A 351 5.19 7.81 6.30
C GLY A 351 5.46 6.86 7.47
N ILE A 352 4.41 6.42 8.17
CA ILE A 352 4.52 5.43 9.26
C ILE A 352 5.02 4.10 8.72
N GLU A 353 4.42 3.64 7.63
CA GLU A 353 4.70 2.34 7.03
C GLU A 353 6.13 2.29 6.46
N MET A 354 6.47 3.19 5.53
CA MET A 354 7.81 3.28 4.95
C MET A 354 8.86 3.67 5.98
N GLY A 355 8.52 4.59 6.89
CA GLY A 355 9.40 5.04 7.96
C GLY A 355 9.77 3.92 8.93
N SER A 356 8.83 3.03 9.25
CA SER A 356 9.12 1.86 10.09
C SER A 356 10.15 0.92 9.46
N LEU A 357 10.11 0.73 8.14
CA LEU A 357 11.08 -0.08 7.41
C LEU A 357 12.47 0.56 7.41
N VAL A 358 12.56 1.89 7.39
CA VAL A 358 13.81 2.62 7.57
C VAL A 358 14.33 2.45 9.00
N VAL A 359 13.45 2.48 10.01
CA VAL A 359 13.81 2.25 11.41
C VAL A 359 14.37 0.85 11.62
N PHE A 360 13.85 -0.17 10.93
CA PHE A 360 14.46 -1.51 10.95
C PHE A 360 15.85 -1.53 10.32
N ARG A 361 16.07 -0.78 9.22
CA ARG A 361 17.39 -0.64 8.59
C ARG A 361 18.39 0.13 9.43
N LEU A 362 17.95 1.11 10.24
CA LEU A 362 18.84 1.89 11.12
C LEU A 362 19.69 1.00 12.03
N LYS A 363 19.15 -0.15 12.47
CA LYS A 363 19.84 -1.09 13.36
C LYS A 363 21.11 -1.69 12.74
N SER A 364 21.15 -1.84 11.41
CA SER A 364 22.27 -2.44 10.69
C SER A 364 23.12 -1.44 9.90
N ALA A 365 22.70 -0.18 9.79
CA ALA A 365 23.41 0.83 9.00
C ALA A 365 24.72 1.28 9.67
N HIS A 366 25.66 1.81 8.88
CA HIS A 366 26.89 2.43 9.39
C HIS A 366 26.59 3.76 10.11
N PRO A 367 27.35 4.20 11.15
CA PRO A 367 27.03 5.39 11.94
C PRO A 367 26.72 6.66 11.12
N GLU A 368 27.53 6.96 10.10
CA GLU A 368 27.29 8.13 9.24
C GLU A 368 25.99 8.01 8.43
N ASN A 369 25.63 6.80 7.99
CA ASN A 369 24.36 6.55 7.30
C ASN A 369 23.18 6.52 8.27
N ARG A 370 23.37 6.12 9.53
CA ARG A 370 22.31 6.21 10.56
C ARG A 370 21.85 7.64 10.75
N ILE A 371 22.78 8.59 10.93
CA ILE A 371 22.46 10.01 11.07
C ILE A 371 21.69 10.50 9.85
N ARG A 372 22.13 10.12 8.65
CA ARG A 372 21.45 10.47 7.39
C ARG A 372 20.00 9.96 7.35
N LEU A 373 19.78 8.69 7.71
CA LEU A 373 18.46 8.08 7.71
C LEU A 373 17.54 8.73 8.77
N ILE A 374 18.07 9.12 9.93
CA ILE A 374 17.32 9.88 10.94
C ILE A 374 16.92 11.25 10.39
N LEU A 375 17.86 12.01 9.82
CA LEU A 375 17.57 13.31 9.20
C LEU A 375 16.50 13.19 8.11
N MET A 376 16.57 12.13 7.30
CA MET A 376 15.60 11.84 6.26
C MET A 376 14.19 11.58 6.82
N LEU A 377 14.07 10.81 7.91
CA LEU A 377 12.78 10.59 8.58
C LEU A 377 12.23 11.86 9.21
N CYS A 378 13.07 12.64 9.90
CA CYS A 378 12.68 13.92 10.47
C CYS A 378 12.23 14.91 9.39
N ALA A 379 12.98 14.99 8.28
CA ALA A 379 12.63 15.84 7.15
C ALA A 379 11.28 15.46 6.55
N TYR A 380 11.00 14.17 6.37
CA TYR A 380 9.68 13.72 5.90
C TYR A 380 8.56 14.09 6.88
N ALA A 381 8.75 13.81 8.17
CA ALA A 381 7.75 14.12 9.19
C ALA A 381 7.46 15.62 9.28
N ILE A 382 8.49 16.46 9.15
CA ILE A 382 8.36 17.92 9.23
C ILE A 382 7.76 18.48 7.94
N TYR A 383 8.36 18.17 6.78
CA TYR A 383 8.03 18.82 5.51
C TYR A 383 6.85 18.20 4.76
N SER A 384 6.56 16.91 4.95
CA SER A 384 5.44 16.24 4.27
C SER A 384 4.18 16.19 5.12
N VAL A 385 4.32 16.16 6.45
CA VAL A 385 3.20 15.93 7.38
C VAL A 385 2.95 17.15 8.25
N LEU A 386 3.89 17.49 9.13
CA LEU A 386 3.67 18.46 10.21
C LEU A 386 3.37 19.87 9.67
N ILE A 387 4.26 20.41 8.83
CA ILE A 387 4.13 21.78 8.33
C ILE A 387 2.90 21.93 7.44
N PRO A 388 2.70 21.12 6.38
CA PRO A 388 1.58 21.33 5.46
C PRO A 388 0.21 21.03 6.09
N SER A 389 0.15 20.13 7.06
CA SER A 389 -1.13 19.63 7.57
C SER A 389 -1.57 20.28 8.89
N PHE A 390 -0.64 20.68 9.76
CA PHE A 390 -0.98 21.10 11.13
C PHE A 390 -0.51 22.51 11.49
N ILE A 391 0.62 22.98 10.94
CA ILE A 391 1.18 24.30 11.30
C ILE A 391 0.63 25.40 10.39
N ILE A 392 0.59 25.16 9.08
CA ILE A 392 0.10 26.12 8.10
C ILE A 392 -1.03 25.44 7.30
N PRO A 393 -2.20 25.20 7.93
CA PRO A 393 -3.35 24.68 7.20
C PRO A 393 -3.66 25.68 6.08
N ASN A 394 -3.68 25.15 4.85
CA ASN A 394 -3.68 25.84 3.57
C ASN A 394 -4.68 27.00 3.47
N ASN A 395 -4.34 28.16 4.05
CA ASN A 395 -4.93 29.43 3.68
C ASN A 395 -4.27 29.82 2.36
N SER A 396 -5.08 29.86 1.30
CA SER A 396 -4.81 30.16 -0.10
C SER A 396 -3.96 31.41 -0.42
N LYS A 397 -3.33 32.04 0.57
CA LYS A 397 -2.59 33.30 0.43
C LYS A 397 -1.09 33.21 0.69
N ILE A 398 -0.55 32.18 1.37
CA ILE A 398 0.91 32.11 1.61
C ILE A 398 1.41 30.66 1.72
N PRO A 399 1.74 29.98 0.60
CA PRO A 399 2.47 28.71 0.65
C PRO A 399 3.95 28.94 1.00
N PHE A 400 4.25 28.94 2.29
CA PHE A 400 5.63 29.01 2.79
C PHE A 400 6.27 27.60 2.89
N ILE A 401 7.46 27.44 2.33
CA ILE A 401 8.36 26.25 2.36
C ILE A 401 7.67 24.89 2.05
N GLY A 402 6.61 24.88 1.24
CA GLY A 402 6.02 23.66 0.67
C GLY A 402 6.82 23.05 -0.51
N TRP A 403 7.88 23.73 -0.95
CA TRP A 403 8.62 23.43 -2.19
C TRP A 403 9.59 22.25 -2.10
N SER A 404 9.51 21.43 -1.05
CA SER A 404 10.28 20.18 -0.94
C SER A 404 10.03 19.25 -2.14
N MET A 405 8.85 19.37 -2.77
CA MET A 405 8.44 18.62 -3.96
C MET A 405 8.51 19.45 -5.26
N GLY A 406 9.07 20.66 -5.26
CA GLY A 406 9.32 21.44 -6.48
C GLY A 406 8.32 22.55 -6.76
N ILE A 407 8.38 23.08 -7.99
CA ILE A 407 7.50 24.18 -8.43
C ILE A 407 6.05 23.68 -8.52
N GLY A 408 5.09 24.50 -8.11
CA GLY A 408 3.66 24.16 -8.08
C GLY A 408 3.18 23.44 -6.81
N SER A 409 4.08 22.94 -5.96
CA SER A 409 3.72 22.25 -4.70
C SER A 409 3.00 23.15 -3.68
N GLY A 410 3.21 24.46 -3.76
CA GLY A 410 2.53 25.47 -2.96
C GLY A 410 1.22 25.99 -3.59
N GLY A 411 0.82 25.50 -4.76
CA GLY A 411 -0.24 26.09 -5.57
C GLY A 411 0.30 27.04 -6.66
N PRO A 412 -0.54 27.96 -7.17
CA PRO A 412 -0.19 28.85 -8.28
C PRO A 412 1.06 29.71 -8.02
N VAL A 413 1.79 30.05 -9.07
CA VAL A 413 2.97 30.90 -9.00
C VAL A 413 2.53 32.36 -8.85
N ALA A 414 2.38 32.81 -7.60
CA ALA A 414 2.09 34.20 -7.26
C ALA A 414 3.38 35.06 -7.17
N PRO A 415 3.31 36.38 -7.39
CA PRO A 415 4.48 37.27 -7.30
C PRO A 415 5.19 37.19 -5.95
N ASP A 416 4.43 37.10 -4.86
CA ASP A 416 4.95 36.99 -3.49
C ASP A 416 5.77 35.72 -3.24
N LEU A 417 5.62 34.71 -4.11
CA LEU A 417 6.25 33.40 -3.97
C LEU A 417 7.55 33.25 -4.75
N ILE A 418 7.86 34.18 -5.67
CA ILE A 418 9.08 34.10 -6.49
C ILE A 418 10.34 34.07 -5.62
N ILE A 419 10.42 34.95 -4.61
CA ILE A 419 11.59 35.02 -3.73
C ILE A 419 11.79 33.69 -2.97
N PRO A 420 10.77 33.13 -2.27
CA PRO A 420 10.87 31.80 -1.67
C PRO A 420 11.29 30.67 -2.63
N ILE A 421 10.76 30.65 -3.86
CA ILE A 421 11.10 29.65 -4.88
C ILE A 421 12.58 29.73 -5.22
N VAL A 422 13.05 30.93 -5.60
CA VAL A 422 14.44 31.16 -6.00
C VAL A 422 15.38 30.83 -4.85
N LEU A 423 15.06 31.26 -3.62
CA LEU A 423 15.85 30.98 -2.44
C LEU A 423 16.00 29.47 -2.19
N THR A 424 14.93 28.70 -2.38
CA THR A 424 14.96 27.22 -2.24
C THR A 424 15.92 26.58 -3.24
N TYR A 425 15.88 27.00 -4.51
CA TYR A 425 16.80 26.49 -5.54
C TYR A 425 18.25 26.91 -5.29
N VAL A 426 18.49 28.15 -4.84
CA VAL A 426 19.83 28.64 -4.50
C VAL A 426 20.43 27.86 -3.33
N ILE A 427 19.68 27.69 -2.24
CA ILE A 427 20.13 26.92 -1.06
C ILE A 427 20.40 25.46 -1.44
N SER A 428 19.48 24.83 -2.16
CA SER A 428 19.64 23.44 -2.63
C SER A 428 20.84 23.30 -3.57
N GLY A 429 21.06 24.28 -4.45
CA GLY A 429 22.21 24.34 -5.36
C GLY A 429 23.53 24.45 -4.59
N LEU A 430 23.65 25.38 -3.64
CA LEU A 430 24.83 25.53 -2.80
C LEU A 430 25.13 24.24 -2.00
N LEU A 431 24.11 23.66 -1.36
CA LEU A 431 24.27 22.41 -0.63
C LEU A 431 24.69 21.25 -1.56
N SER A 432 24.10 21.15 -2.75
CA SER A 432 24.48 20.15 -3.75
C SER A 432 25.88 20.36 -4.32
N PHE A 433 26.36 21.59 -4.39
CA PHE A 433 27.73 21.90 -4.78
C PHE A 433 28.74 21.40 -3.72
N PHE A 434 28.44 21.61 -2.44
CA PHE A 434 29.33 21.22 -1.33
C PHE A 434 29.26 19.74 -0.94
N PHE A 435 28.06 19.17 -0.87
CA PHE A 435 27.79 17.82 -0.34
C PHE A 435 27.27 16.85 -1.41
N GLY A 436 27.10 17.30 -2.65
CA GLY A 436 26.52 16.50 -3.72
C GLY A 436 25.03 16.28 -3.55
N SER A 437 24.47 15.40 -4.37
CA SER A 437 23.06 14.97 -4.30
C SER A 437 22.67 14.30 -2.98
N ARG A 438 23.64 13.99 -2.10
CA ARG A 438 23.38 13.39 -0.78
C ARG A 438 22.46 14.27 0.05
N GLN A 439 22.65 15.59 0.02
CA GLN A 439 21.83 16.55 0.76
C GLN A 439 20.35 16.39 0.40
N MET A 440 20.07 16.22 -0.89
CA MET A 440 18.71 16.08 -1.39
C MET A 440 18.09 14.76 -0.95
N CYS A 441 18.85 13.66 -0.98
CA CYS A 441 18.35 12.37 -0.49
C CYS A 441 18.30 12.26 1.05
N SER A 442 18.61 13.33 1.78
CA SER A 442 18.68 13.34 3.25
C SER A 442 17.77 14.39 3.88
N VAL A 443 17.51 15.52 3.21
CA VAL A 443 16.80 16.67 3.81
C VAL A 443 15.67 17.21 2.93
N PHE A 444 15.82 17.23 1.60
CA PHE A 444 14.82 17.87 0.72
C PHE A 444 13.84 16.88 0.09
N CYS A 445 14.34 15.79 -0.47
CA CYS A 445 13.50 14.82 -1.16
C CYS A 445 12.96 13.81 -0.14
N THR A 446 11.66 13.56 -0.23
CA THR A 446 10.89 12.65 0.62
C THR A 446 10.90 11.22 0.07
N ALA A 447 11.06 11.06 -1.26
CA ALA A 447 11.17 9.76 -1.93
C ALA A 447 12.23 8.79 -1.37
N PRO A 448 13.42 9.24 -0.90
CA PRO A 448 14.36 8.42 -0.16
C PRO A 448 13.76 7.57 0.96
N VAL A 449 12.77 8.09 1.71
CA VAL A 449 12.12 7.35 2.81
C VAL A 449 11.50 6.06 2.28
N MET A 450 10.85 6.13 1.12
CA MET A 450 10.17 4.98 0.52
C MET A 450 11.12 3.97 -0.10
N TYR A 451 12.26 4.44 -0.65
CA TYR A 451 13.19 3.56 -1.35
C TYR A 451 14.24 2.92 -0.44
N GLN A 452 14.50 3.48 0.74
CA GLN A 452 15.60 3.04 1.61
C GLN A 452 15.17 2.11 2.75
N GLY A 453 13.88 1.86 2.94
CA GLY A 453 13.39 0.84 3.87
C GLY A 453 13.85 -0.58 3.48
N THR A 454 13.88 -1.51 4.44
CA THR A 454 14.39 -2.89 4.24
C THR A 454 13.84 -3.58 2.98
N PHE A 455 12.51 -3.74 2.90
CA PHE A 455 11.84 -4.40 1.77
C PHE A 455 12.10 -3.71 0.43
N TYR A 456 11.90 -2.40 0.36
CA TYR A 456 12.07 -1.63 -0.86
C TYR A 456 13.52 -1.53 -1.33
N ASP A 457 14.48 -1.47 -0.42
CA ASP A 457 15.90 -1.51 -0.76
C ASP A 457 16.25 -2.82 -1.47
N SER A 458 15.66 -3.94 -1.06
CA SER A 458 15.90 -5.25 -1.70
C SER A 458 15.43 -5.30 -3.16
N MET A 459 14.49 -4.42 -3.56
CA MET A 459 14.03 -4.29 -4.94
C MET A 459 15.09 -3.71 -5.89
N LYS A 460 16.19 -3.16 -5.41
CA LYS A 460 17.30 -2.72 -6.28
C LYS A 460 17.88 -3.85 -7.14
N LYS A 461 17.63 -5.12 -6.79
CA LYS A 461 17.93 -6.28 -7.64
C LYS A 461 17.18 -6.23 -8.99
N PHE A 462 16.01 -5.61 -9.06
CA PHE A 462 15.25 -5.45 -10.31
C PHE A 462 15.94 -4.57 -11.35
N ASN A 463 16.83 -3.66 -10.91
CA ASN A 463 17.71 -2.86 -11.78
C ASN A 463 18.49 -3.72 -12.78
N ARG A 464 18.67 -5.01 -12.46
CA ARG A 464 19.57 -5.94 -13.14
C ARG A 464 18.89 -7.19 -13.67
N SER A 465 17.61 -7.40 -13.39
CA SER A 465 16.92 -8.60 -13.85
C SER A 465 16.14 -8.33 -15.13
N GLY A 466 15.50 -7.16 -15.26
CA GLY A 466 14.67 -6.80 -16.40
C GLY A 466 15.44 -6.20 -17.58
N LYS A 467 14.99 -6.48 -18.82
CA LYS A 467 15.53 -5.82 -20.04
C LYS A 467 15.31 -4.30 -20.00
N ILE A 468 14.09 -3.87 -19.67
CA ILE A 468 13.70 -2.45 -19.58
C ILE A 468 14.50 -1.74 -18.47
N SER A 469 14.53 -2.32 -17.28
CA SER A 469 15.27 -1.74 -16.15
C SER A 469 16.77 -1.63 -16.45
N LYS A 470 17.38 -2.65 -17.07
CA LYS A 470 18.77 -2.59 -17.56
C LYS A 470 18.98 -1.48 -18.58
N SER A 471 18.08 -1.30 -19.55
CA SER A 471 18.25 -0.27 -20.58
C SER A 471 18.19 1.15 -20.01
N ILE A 472 17.44 1.35 -18.93
CA ILE A 472 17.29 2.64 -18.26
C ILE A 472 18.45 2.91 -17.28
N THR A 473 18.95 1.88 -16.60
CA THR A 473 20.02 2.00 -15.59
C THR A 473 21.43 2.01 -16.21
N LEU A 474 21.66 1.25 -17.29
CA LEU A 474 22.95 1.21 -17.97
C LEU A 474 23.23 2.53 -18.72
N SER A 475 24.49 2.95 -18.74
CA SER A 475 25.00 4.17 -19.41
C SER A 475 25.00 4.05 -20.95
N ASN A 476 24.09 3.26 -21.51
CA ASN A 476 24.01 2.99 -22.94
C ASN A 476 23.44 4.20 -23.70
N ARG A 477 23.69 4.25 -25.01
CA ARG A 477 23.26 5.36 -25.89
C ARG A 477 21.74 5.60 -25.83
N SER A 478 20.95 4.52 -25.78
CA SER A 478 19.49 4.58 -25.66
C SER A 478 19.03 5.14 -24.31
N GLY A 479 19.58 4.66 -23.19
CA GLY A 479 19.26 5.19 -21.86
C GLY A 479 19.58 6.67 -21.71
N LYS A 480 20.73 7.13 -22.24
CA LYS A 480 21.10 8.55 -22.29
C LYS A 480 20.14 9.39 -23.14
N LEU A 481 19.67 8.86 -24.26
CA LEU A 481 18.71 9.53 -25.12
C LEU A 481 17.36 9.68 -24.43
N ILE A 482 16.83 8.60 -23.85
CA ILE A 482 15.57 8.59 -23.08
C ILE A 482 15.64 9.61 -21.95
N TYR A 483 16.73 9.57 -21.17
CA TYR A 483 16.96 10.52 -20.10
C TYR A 483 16.91 11.98 -20.59
N ARG A 484 17.61 12.29 -21.69
CA ARG A 484 17.67 13.65 -22.23
C ARG A 484 16.30 14.13 -22.70
N ILE A 485 15.55 13.29 -23.40
CA ILE A 485 14.21 13.62 -23.91
C ILE A 485 13.26 13.88 -22.74
N ILE A 486 13.18 12.97 -21.78
CA ILE A 486 12.27 13.10 -20.63
C ILE A 486 12.67 14.30 -19.76
N SER A 487 13.96 14.49 -19.49
CA SER A 487 14.43 15.62 -18.68
C SER A 487 14.11 16.97 -19.34
N LEU A 488 14.30 17.08 -20.66
CA LEU A 488 13.94 18.28 -21.40
C LEU A 488 12.43 18.51 -21.40
N MET A 489 11.64 17.45 -21.59
CA MET A 489 10.17 17.52 -21.52
C MET A 489 9.69 18.02 -20.15
N VAL A 490 10.23 17.49 -19.05
CA VAL A 490 9.84 17.89 -17.69
C VAL A 490 10.22 19.35 -17.39
N TYR A 491 11.43 19.79 -17.77
CA TYR A 491 11.81 21.17 -17.53
C TYR A 491 11.08 22.16 -18.42
N SER A 492 10.81 21.80 -19.67
CA SER A 492 10.03 22.66 -20.57
C SER A 492 8.58 22.76 -20.11
N SER A 493 7.95 21.66 -19.69
CA SER A 493 6.58 21.69 -19.18
C SER A 493 6.44 22.52 -17.91
N ILE A 494 7.30 22.29 -16.90
CA ILE A 494 7.31 23.07 -15.65
C ILE A 494 7.64 24.54 -15.94
N GLY A 495 8.63 24.82 -16.80
CA GLY A 495 8.99 26.19 -17.14
C GLY A 495 7.87 26.95 -17.83
N MET A 496 7.19 26.32 -18.79
CA MET A 496 6.06 26.93 -19.51
C MET A 496 4.86 27.13 -18.58
N ALA A 497 4.50 26.13 -17.78
CA ALA A 497 3.37 26.21 -16.87
C ALA A 497 3.61 27.23 -15.74
N ALA A 498 4.83 27.32 -15.20
CA ALA A 498 5.19 28.35 -14.22
C ALA A 498 5.07 29.77 -14.80
N VAL A 499 5.46 30.00 -16.06
CA VAL A 499 5.27 31.30 -16.73
C VAL A 499 3.79 31.61 -16.93
N ILE A 500 3.00 30.64 -17.40
CA ILE A 500 1.56 30.83 -17.59
C ILE A 500 0.86 31.11 -16.25
N SER A 501 1.18 30.33 -15.22
CA SER A 501 0.66 30.52 -13.85
C SER A 501 1.02 31.89 -13.28
N PHE A 502 2.25 32.36 -13.53
CA PHE A 502 2.65 33.72 -13.14
C PHE A 502 1.88 34.81 -13.90
N LEU A 503 1.69 34.66 -15.22
CA LEU A 503 0.90 35.62 -16.01
C LEU A 503 -0.57 35.64 -15.59
N ASP A 504 -1.10 34.50 -15.16
CA ASP A 504 -2.45 34.36 -14.61
C ASP A 504 -2.59 35.07 -13.25
N SER A 505 -1.59 34.93 -12.37
CA SER A 505 -1.62 35.55 -11.05
C SER A 505 -1.51 37.08 -11.08
N ILE A 506 -0.92 37.66 -12.14
CA ILE A 506 -0.94 39.11 -12.42
C ILE A 506 -2.11 39.55 -13.31
N HIS A 507 -3.08 38.65 -13.57
CA HIS A 507 -4.28 38.88 -14.38
C HIS A 507 -4.02 39.29 -15.84
N VAL A 508 -2.88 38.88 -16.42
CA VAL A 508 -2.56 39.09 -17.84
C VAL A 508 -3.17 37.99 -18.71
N THR A 509 -3.28 36.77 -18.18
CA THR A 509 -3.98 35.63 -18.82
C THR A 509 -5.05 35.07 -17.89
N SER A 510 -5.95 34.25 -18.42
CA SER A 510 -7.00 33.52 -17.66
C SER A 510 -7.06 32.05 -18.08
N LEU A 511 -5.91 31.37 -18.07
CA LEU A 511 -5.76 30.02 -18.59
C LEU A 511 -5.87 28.99 -17.45
N TYR A 512 -7.02 28.33 -17.36
CA TYR A 512 -7.28 27.28 -16.38
C TYR A 512 -7.58 25.94 -17.06
N ILE A 513 -7.15 24.84 -16.44
CA ILE A 513 -7.50 23.48 -16.83
C ILE A 513 -8.65 23.04 -15.92
N TYR A 514 -9.89 23.12 -16.42
CA TYR A 514 -11.11 22.81 -15.65
C TYR A 514 -11.18 23.52 -14.28
N GLY A 515 -10.74 24.78 -14.23
CA GLY A 515 -10.72 25.60 -13.00
C GLY A 515 -9.47 25.44 -12.14
N THR A 516 -8.52 24.60 -12.56
CA THR A 516 -7.24 24.39 -11.87
C THR A 516 -6.10 25.13 -12.57
N ASP A 517 -5.22 25.74 -11.78
CA ASP A 517 -4.00 26.40 -12.27
C ASP A 517 -3.08 25.41 -13.02
N PRO A 518 -2.51 25.78 -14.18
CA PRO A 518 -1.69 24.88 -14.99
C PRO A 518 -0.46 24.30 -14.28
N GLU A 519 0.21 25.08 -13.43
CA GLU A 519 1.41 24.63 -12.71
C GLU A 519 1.02 23.68 -11.56
N TYR A 520 -0.05 24.00 -10.84
CA TYR A 520 -0.59 23.09 -9.82
C TYR A 520 -1.08 21.77 -10.44
N MET A 521 -1.71 21.82 -11.62
CA MET A 521 -2.14 20.62 -12.34
C MET A 521 -0.96 19.75 -12.78
N LEU A 522 0.13 20.35 -13.29
CA LEU A 522 1.36 19.62 -13.59
C LEU A 522 1.97 19.02 -12.33
N TYR A 523 1.95 19.73 -11.20
CA TYR A 523 2.39 19.21 -9.92
C TYR A 523 1.58 17.97 -9.50
N ILE A 524 0.25 18.02 -9.54
CA ILE A 524 -0.64 16.88 -9.25
C ILE A 524 -0.31 15.70 -10.17
N PHE A 525 -0.18 15.95 -11.48
CA PHE A 525 0.12 14.89 -12.43
C PHE A 525 1.49 14.26 -12.16
N TYR A 526 2.50 15.07 -11.94
CA TYR A 526 3.86 14.61 -11.77
C TYR A 526 4.08 13.92 -10.41
N PHE A 527 3.75 14.60 -9.32
CA PHE A 527 3.99 14.10 -7.97
C PHE A 527 2.86 13.23 -7.44
N GLY A 528 1.61 13.60 -7.72
CA GLY A 528 0.43 12.86 -7.28
C GLY A 528 0.15 11.60 -8.10
N VAL A 529 0.49 11.55 -9.40
CA VAL A 529 0.22 10.37 -10.24
C VAL A 529 1.50 9.66 -10.67
N LEU A 530 2.33 10.32 -11.47
CA LEU A 530 3.43 9.66 -12.16
C LEU A 530 4.49 9.10 -11.20
N TRP A 531 4.75 9.79 -10.09
CA TRP A 531 5.67 9.31 -9.07
C TRP A 531 5.22 7.98 -8.43
N TYR A 532 3.95 7.87 -8.05
CA TYR A 532 3.39 6.62 -7.51
C TYR A 532 3.35 5.51 -8.55
N LEU A 533 3.02 5.82 -9.81
CA LEU A 533 3.09 4.84 -10.90
C LEU A 533 4.51 4.29 -11.06
N VAL A 534 5.53 5.15 -11.00
CA VAL A 534 6.94 4.73 -11.04
C VAL A 534 7.32 3.90 -9.81
N PHE A 535 6.80 4.25 -8.63
CA PHE A 535 7.01 3.49 -7.39
C PHE A 535 6.40 2.09 -7.44
N ILE A 536 5.14 1.97 -7.84
CA ILE A 536 4.42 0.69 -7.96
C ILE A 536 5.08 -0.21 -9.02
N THR A 537 5.58 0.40 -10.10
CA THR A 537 6.23 -0.32 -11.21
C THR A 537 7.72 -0.59 -11.01
N MET A 538 8.26 -0.43 -9.79
CA MET A 538 9.65 -0.78 -9.45
C MET A 538 10.08 -2.19 -9.89
N PRO A 539 9.24 -3.25 -9.82
CA PRO A 539 9.62 -4.56 -10.34
C PRO A 539 9.93 -4.59 -11.85
N VAL A 540 9.41 -3.61 -12.61
CA VAL A 540 9.58 -3.47 -14.06
C VAL A 540 10.63 -2.44 -14.42
N LEU A 541 10.54 -1.22 -13.86
CA LEU A 541 11.41 -0.09 -14.17
C LEU A 541 12.71 -0.10 -13.37
N GLY A 542 12.72 -0.75 -12.20
CA GLY A 542 13.81 -0.71 -11.24
C GLY A 542 13.61 0.33 -10.14
N SER A 543 14.48 0.27 -9.13
CA SER A 543 14.54 1.25 -8.05
C SER A 543 15.17 2.57 -8.53
N TYR A 544 14.72 3.69 -7.95
CA TYR A 544 15.13 5.05 -8.34
C TYR A 544 14.95 5.34 -9.84
N ALA A 545 13.95 4.73 -10.46
CA ALA A 545 13.64 4.95 -11.87
C ALA A 545 13.40 6.43 -12.18
N CYS A 546 12.84 7.23 -11.26
CA CYS A 546 12.65 8.67 -11.43
C CYS A 546 13.95 9.44 -11.73
N ILE A 547 15.09 9.01 -11.17
CA ILE A 547 16.41 9.61 -11.42
C ILE A 547 17.02 9.04 -12.71
N ASN A 548 16.86 7.74 -12.93
CA ASN A 548 17.43 7.06 -14.10
C ASN A 548 16.74 7.44 -15.41
N THR A 549 15.43 7.71 -15.39
CA THR A 549 14.66 8.19 -16.55
C THR A 549 14.77 9.70 -16.75
N GLY A 550 15.26 10.45 -15.76
CA GLY A 550 15.33 11.92 -15.83
C GLY A 550 14.00 12.61 -15.64
N TYR A 551 13.03 11.89 -15.10
CA TYR A 551 11.73 12.43 -14.78
C TYR A 551 11.76 13.31 -13.51
N CYS A 552 12.60 12.99 -12.53
CA CYS A 552 12.72 13.76 -11.29
C CYS A 552 13.38 15.13 -11.53
N HIS A 553 12.60 16.22 -11.45
CA HIS A 553 13.11 17.58 -11.66
C HIS A 553 14.24 17.93 -10.67
N TRP A 554 14.04 17.72 -9.36
CA TRP A 554 15.09 17.94 -8.35
C TRP A 554 16.33 17.08 -8.62
N GLY A 555 16.12 15.84 -9.07
CA GLY A 555 17.19 14.91 -9.40
C GLY A 555 18.05 15.46 -10.53
N ASN A 556 17.42 16.00 -11.56
CA ASN A 556 18.11 16.63 -12.69
C ASN A 556 18.84 17.92 -12.28
N PHE A 557 18.23 18.75 -11.43
CA PHE A 557 18.86 19.99 -10.94
C PHE A 557 20.14 19.67 -10.18
N ASN A 558 20.07 18.73 -9.24
CA ASN A 558 21.23 18.29 -8.48
C ASN A 558 22.26 17.58 -9.34
N ARG A 559 21.82 16.84 -10.36
CA ARG A 559 22.71 16.22 -11.36
C ARG A 559 23.53 17.27 -12.11
N PHE A 560 22.92 18.39 -12.47
CA PHE A 560 23.60 19.50 -13.14
C PHE A 560 24.63 20.17 -12.21
N ILE A 561 24.23 20.54 -10.99
CA ILE A 561 25.12 21.22 -10.05
C ILE A 561 26.25 20.31 -9.52
N SER A 562 25.94 19.06 -9.17
CA SER A 562 26.93 18.10 -8.63
C SER A 562 28.04 17.74 -9.62
N ARG A 563 27.82 17.95 -10.92
CA ARG A 563 28.88 17.82 -11.93
C ARG A 563 30.05 18.77 -11.65
N PHE A 564 29.75 19.98 -11.18
CA PHE A 564 30.75 21.00 -10.82
C PHE A 564 31.15 20.93 -9.35
N GLY A 565 30.30 20.35 -8.49
CA GLY A 565 30.55 20.23 -7.05
C GLY A 565 31.74 19.35 -6.64
N PHE A 566 32.08 19.43 -5.35
CA PHE A 566 33.20 18.70 -4.73
C PHE A 566 32.93 17.21 -4.53
N PHE A 567 31.66 16.82 -4.49
CA PHE A 567 31.24 15.48 -4.12
C PHE A 567 31.73 14.42 -5.12
N ARG A 568 32.39 13.39 -4.59
CA ARG A 568 32.76 12.17 -5.30
C ARG A 568 32.99 11.04 -4.29
N LEU A 569 32.89 9.80 -4.76
CA LEU A 569 33.33 8.65 -3.98
C LEU A 569 34.81 8.42 -4.25
N LYS A 570 35.63 8.25 -3.22
CA LYS A 570 37.07 8.01 -3.37
C LYS A 570 37.44 6.69 -2.70
N VAL A 571 38.45 6.00 -3.23
CA VAL A 571 39.02 4.82 -2.58
C VAL A 571 40.31 5.15 -1.83
N LYS A 572 40.58 4.45 -0.74
CA LYS A 572 41.83 4.58 0.03
C LYS A 572 42.99 4.02 -0.79
N ASP A 573 42.81 2.82 -1.35
CA ASP A 573 43.78 2.15 -2.21
C ASP A 573 43.12 1.53 -3.48
N PRO A 574 43.46 1.99 -4.70
CA PRO A 574 42.97 1.37 -5.94
C PRO A 574 43.34 -0.11 -6.09
N SER A 575 44.48 -0.55 -5.52
CA SER A 575 44.96 -1.93 -5.67
C SER A 575 44.03 -2.94 -4.98
N ALA A 576 43.49 -2.58 -3.82
CA ALA A 576 42.48 -3.36 -3.09
C ALA A 576 41.16 -3.51 -3.86
N CYS A 577 40.84 -2.59 -4.79
CA CYS A 577 39.70 -2.74 -5.68
C CYS A 577 39.98 -3.69 -6.86
N LEU A 578 41.24 -3.79 -7.31
CA LEU A 578 41.65 -4.67 -8.41
C LEU A 578 41.63 -6.14 -7.97
N THR A 579 42.04 -6.41 -6.73
CA THR A 579 42.04 -7.77 -6.13
C THR A 579 40.67 -8.21 -5.60
N CYS A 580 39.70 -7.29 -5.44
CA CYS A 580 38.37 -7.59 -4.96
C CYS A 580 37.56 -8.42 -5.99
N LYS A 581 37.28 -9.70 -5.65
CA LYS A 581 36.54 -10.62 -6.52
C LYS A 581 35.04 -10.33 -6.59
N THR A 582 34.41 -9.97 -5.46
CA THR A 582 32.94 -9.89 -5.34
C THR A 582 32.37 -8.61 -5.95
N LYS A 583 33.09 -7.49 -5.82
CA LYS A 583 32.68 -6.15 -6.31
C LYS A 583 31.27 -5.77 -5.86
N ASP A 584 30.93 -6.09 -4.61
CA ASP A 584 29.60 -5.90 -4.02
C ASP A 584 29.15 -4.43 -3.99
N CYS A 585 30.09 -3.49 -4.01
CA CYS A 585 29.79 -2.06 -4.13
C CYS A 585 28.95 -1.74 -5.38
N ALA A 586 29.16 -2.45 -6.48
CA ALA A 586 28.31 -2.32 -7.65
C ALA A 586 26.90 -2.84 -7.32
N THR A 587 26.76 -4.07 -6.80
CA THR A 587 25.47 -4.75 -6.49
C THR A 587 24.61 -4.01 -5.49
N ALA A 588 25.23 -3.34 -4.53
CA ALA A 588 24.55 -2.57 -3.51
C ALA A 588 23.97 -1.24 -4.03
N CYS A 589 24.40 -0.73 -5.18
CA CYS A 589 24.00 0.58 -5.68
C CYS A 589 22.50 0.64 -6.04
N PRO A 590 21.70 1.48 -5.35
CA PRO A 590 20.25 1.49 -5.54
C PRO A 590 19.80 2.14 -6.85
N VAL A 591 20.64 2.98 -7.46
CA VAL A 591 20.41 3.54 -8.82
C VAL A 591 20.94 2.65 -9.94
N GLY A 592 21.67 1.56 -9.61
CA GLY A 592 22.22 0.64 -10.61
C GLY A 592 23.48 1.13 -11.32
N ASN A 593 24.34 1.92 -10.66
CA ASN A 593 25.61 2.38 -11.25
C ASN A 593 26.67 1.27 -11.28
N HIS A 594 26.72 0.51 -12.37
CA HIS A 594 27.62 -0.64 -12.52
C HIS A 594 29.09 -0.30 -12.78
N GLU A 595 29.39 0.91 -13.26
CA GLU A 595 30.73 1.32 -13.68
C GLU A 595 31.65 1.72 -12.50
N MET A 596 31.12 1.76 -11.28
CA MET A 596 31.86 2.20 -10.09
C MET A 596 33.20 1.46 -9.88
N PRO A 597 33.26 0.11 -9.91
CA PRO A 597 34.52 -0.60 -9.68
C PRO A 597 35.59 -0.25 -10.72
N GLY A 598 35.19 -0.13 -12.00
CA GLY A 598 36.12 0.25 -13.06
C GLY A 598 36.68 1.66 -12.89
N SER A 599 35.86 2.61 -12.46
CA SER A 599 36.31 3.98 -12.19
C SER A 599 37.23 4.05 -10.96
N PHE A 600 36.96 3.27 -9.91
CA PHE A 600 37.85 3.22 -8.75
C PHE A 600 39.24 2.69 -9.10
N ILE A 601 39.31 1.64 -9.92
CA ILE A 601 40.58 1.07 -10.38
C ILE A 601 41.33 2.06 -11.28
N LYS A 602 40.65 2.70 -12.23
CA LYS A 602 41.30 3.58 -13.22
C LYS A 602 41.72 4.94 -12.65
N ASN A 603 40.83 5.58 -11.89
CA ASN A 603 40.97 6.98 -11.50
C ASN A 603 41.21 7.15 -9.98
N GLY A 604 41.06 6.10 -9.18
CA GLY A 604 41.05 6.20 -7.71
C GLY A 604 39.81 6.90 -7.13
N TYR A 605 38.85 7.29 -7.98
CA TYR A 605 37.59 7.90 -7.57
C TYR A 605 36.47 7.58 -8.56
N TYR A 606 35.22 7.72 -8.10
CA TYR A 606 34.02 7.65 -8.91
C TYR A 606 33.22 8.94 -8.77
N LYS A 607 32.96 9.59 -9.91
CA LYS A 607 32.09 10.76 -10.03
C LYS A 607 31.12 10.52 -11.18
N ASP A 608 29.88 10.23 -10.84
CA ASP A 608 28.77 10.23 -11.79
C ASP A 608 27.66 11.09 -11.21
N SER A 609 27.14 11.92 -12.08
CA SER A 609 25.95 12.74 -11.91
C SER A 609 24.70 11.95 -11.43
N ARG A 610 24.60 10.63 -11.72
CA ARG A 610 23.54 9.74 -11.21
C ARG A 610 23.79 9.24 -9.78
N CYS A 611 25.00 9.40 -9.26
CA CYS A 611 25.32 8.96 -7.91
C CYS A 611 24.55 9.82 -6.91
N ILE A 612 23.61 9.22 -6.19
CA ILE A 612 22.79 9.92 -5.20
C ILE A 612 23.41 10.04 -3.80
N GLY A 613 24.57 9.42 -3.58
CA GLY A 613 25.32 9.59 -2.33
C GLY A 613 24.69 8.94 -1.08
N ILE A 614 23.83 7.92 -1.26
CA ILE A 614 23.17 7.18 -0.17
C ILE A 614 24.17 6.40 0.71
N GLY A 615 25.19 5.80 0.09
CA GLY A 615 26.26 5.12 0.82
C GLY A 615 26.20 3.60 0.90
N ASP A 616 25.22 2.94 0.28
CA ASP A 616 25.13 1.47 0.25
C ASP A 616 26.38 0.78 -0.29
N CYS A 617 27.07 1.44 -1.23
CA CYS A 617 28.31 0.92 -1.79
C CYS A 617 29.50 0.96 -0.82
N LEU A 618 29.49 1.87 0.17
CA LEU A 618 30.47 1.88 1.25
C LEU A 618 30.18 0.75 2.23
N GLU A 619 28.91 0.60 2.65
CA GLU A 619 28.49 -0.45 3.58
C GLU A 619 28.72 -1.87 3.01
N ALA A 620 28.55 -2.03 1.70
CA ALA A 620 28.77 -3.30 1.02
C ALA A 620 30.24 -3.56 0.67
N CYS A 621 31.17 -2.63 0.92
CA CYS A 621 32.57 -2.83 0.57
C CYS A 621 33.24 -3.77 1.60
N PRO A 622 33.69 -4.98 1.20
CA PRO A 622 34.28 -5.93 2.16
C PRO A 622 35.61 -5.44 2.76
N ASN A 623 36.29 -4.52 2.07
CA ASN A 623 37.61 -4.01 2.46
C ASN A 623 37.54 -2.62 3.13
N ASP A 624 36.34 -2.09 3.41
CA ASP A 624 36.14 -0.71 3.90
C ASP A 624 36.99 0.34 3.13
N ASN A 625 37.06 0.19 1.81
CA ASN A 625 38.01 0.94 1.00
C ASN A 625 37.40 2.22 0.41
N ILE A 626 36.06 2.35 0.40
CA ILE A 626 35.34 3.47 -0.23
C ILE A 626 34.95 4.48 0.84
N PHE A 627 35.15 5.77 0.58
CA PHE A 627 34.71 6.85 1.47
C PHE A 627 34.15 8.04 0.68
N PHE A 628 33.34 8.86 1.36
CA PHE A 628 32.81 10.11 0.79
C PHE A 628 33.89 11.19 0.76
N TYR A 629 34.08 11.82 -0.40
CA TYR A 629 34.90 13.01 -0.54
C TYR A 629 33.98 14.20 -0.86
N ASP A 630 33.84 15.11 0.11
CA ASP A 630 33.02 16.31 0.05
C ASP A 630 33.82 17.55 0.53
N VAL A 631 33.14 18.68 0.73
CA VAL A 631 33.77 19.91 1.24
C VAL A 631 34.52 19.71 2.57
N ARG A 632 34.03 18.83 3.46
CA ARG A 632 34.65 18.60 4.78
C ARG A 632 36.04 17.98 4.61
N GLN A 633 36.14 16.99 3.71
CA GLN A 633 37.41 16.35 3.37
C GLN A 633 38.35 17.27 2.58
N TYR A 634 37.79 18.12 1.71
CA TYR A 634 38.57 19.12 1.01
C TYR A 634 39.21 20.12 1.99
N LEU A 635 38.42 20.67 2.91
CA LEU A 635 38.89 21.60 3.95
C LEU A 635 39.91 20.93 4.87
N ARG A 636 39.63 19.71 5.36
CA ARG A 636 40.56 18.96 6.22
C ARG A 636 41.93 18.77 5.55
N LYS A 637 41.95 18.40 4.27
CA LYS A 637 43.21 18.27 3.53
C LYS A 637 43.96 19.59 3.36
N LYS A 638 43.24 20.71 3.19
CA LYS A 638 43.86 22.02 3.03
C LYS A 638 44.47 22.50 4.35
N ILE A 639 43.78 22.27 5.47
CA ILE A 639 44.25 22.60 6.82
C ILE A 639 45.49 21.75 7.17
N THR A 640 45.43 20.42 7.04
CA THR A 640 46.58 19.55 7.37
C THR A 640 47.78 19.76 6.44
N LYS A 641 47.55 20.16 5.19
CA LYS A 641 48.65 20.51 4.27
C LYS A 641 49.36 21.80 4.71
N ASN A 642 48.63 22.77 5.27
CA ASN A 642 49.21 24.00 5.80
C ASN A 642 49.98 23.73 7.11
N GLU A 643 49.46 22.88 8.01
CA GLU A 643 50.18 22.48 9.24
C GLU A 643 51.52 21.79 8.94
N ASN A 644 51.57 20.92 7.93
CA ASN A 644 52.84 20.28 7.52
C ASN A 644 53.80 21.25 6.82
N LEU A 645 53.31 22.35 6.23
CA LEU A 645 54.12 23.41 5.63
C LEU A 645 54.69 24.38 6.69
N ASP A 646 53.97 24.57 7.80
CA ASP A 646 54.44 25.38 8.93
C ASP A 646 55.35 24.59 9.89
N ALA A 647 55.25 23.26 9.93
CA ALA A 647 56.18 22.38 10.67
C ALA A 647 57.50 22.08 9.90
N THR A 648 57.62 22.52 8.65
CA THR A 648 58.83 22.39 7.81
C THR A 648 59.52 23.74 7.55
N LYS A 649 59.03 24.81 8.17
CA LYS A 649 59.75 26.08 8.36
C LYS A 649 60.25 26.15 9.79
#